data_AF-A0A858ASC2-F1
#
_entry.id   AF-A0A858ASC2-F1
#
_cell.length_a   1.000
_cell.length_b   1.000
_cell.length_c   1.000
_cell.angle_alpha   90.00
_cell.angle_beta   90.00
_cell.angle_gamma   90.00
#
_symmetry.space_group_name_H-M   'P 1'
#
loop_
_entity.id
_entity.type
_entity.pdbx_description
1 polymer ?
#
loop_
_entity_poly.entity_id
_entity_poly.type
_entity_poly.pdbx_seq_one_letter_code
_entity_poly.pdbx_strand_id
1 'polypeptide(L)'
;MIFNKIEILYDKVCLPLKIKYSEIRKPTFMEFLILLIIIEHPNKTKNLEDILREDFEINNQALFERALRELINFKVIEINKVRAGIGALNMKTSIDNFYIDSKIKQEFKSGTYTISHDNKFQDVKYYLDPITQTSEILKESNWSKRVSDLKFSHRLSVPYNNLYFDNKDLLFSKANEFMKSKADIFGDDSFLKDILVEGNESINEVSKFVEYTKNDTAAIESWIEVFDNGTFKIKTENKYFEDYLRSNPNVGAEILKSVSLKYEEKLKKIFRPENSVANIQNFISSPDLMSNLNVKTNYNLILINDQHVESDNEIIKSKDLTKNIEMIIFYNSKRNNKIMDVVDGKLIFYVGYVESQVLQENSFIYLDSTNTANGFLVANKLIETINLNIPVLYAYKNRAQSLNLVELFSSNLEGLMTHFEESLLNEDYEKAMNIYLILERIGLEKNVSKSLENYLAKTTDSGDNYVSMKKYLSEVEDRKLFLILEKVAKNLIINISKERTDDELFEIIKNYKFTDTKNILSIFNQVDIQSNIENIYRINDYLRKNSIDGWKFNVRNSLNVLTSYFKNNNRSEMFDENKYSSDVWVQNANTLNIIGKITKELYMSNYEFVESNYDQLLNSIIELVTNSLDIHNFDEYLMNISDSLIDFYKTYYKYKSEQFSTITDDMIEYKIQILAGGYINKIEDMLNELVDKKIYNMPIELKLIWVKNVEKNSEAVDRILKNNEKAYKKALNIIFGKKREYTQSDLAKYSTIFGGK
;
A
#
# COMPACT_ATOMS: atom_id res chain seq x y z
N MET A 1 -10.75 -32.71 12.45
CA MET A 1 -9.61 -31.84 12.86
C MET A 1 -8.36 -32.31 12.14
N ILE A 2 -7.52 -31.41 11.61
CA ILE A 2 -6.30 -31.80 10.89
C ILE A 2 -5.10 -31.07 11.47
N PHE A 3 -4.15 -31.81 12.04
CA PHE A 3 -2.81 -31.31 12.33
C PHE A 3 -1.97 -31.39 11.06
N ASN A 4 -1.48 -30.26 10.57
CA ASN A 4 -0.68 -30.19 9.34
C ASN A 4 0.78 -29.80 9.59
N LYS A 5 1.62 -30.04 8.58
CA LYS A 5 3.06 -29.74 8.59
C LYS A 5 3.78 -30.32 9.82
N ILE A 6 3.59 -31.61 10.05
CA ILE A 6 4.26 -32.35 11.13
C ILE A 6 5.52 -33.00 10.57
N GLU A 7 6.67 -32.70 11.16
CA GLU A 7 7.93 -33.38 10.90
C GLU A 7 8.03 -34.64 11.76
N ILE A 8 8.11 -35.81 11.13
CA ILE A 8 8.47 -37.06 11.82
C ILE A 8 9.92 -37.38 11.49
N LEU A 9 10.74 -37.42 12.54
CA LEU A 9 12.15 -37.76 12.48
C LEU A 9 12.34 -39.21 12.91
N TYR A 10 13.11 -39.99 12.17
CA TYR A 10 13.59 -41.29 12.62
C TYR A 10 15.04 -41.45 12.20
N ASP A 11 15.75 -42.39 12.82
CA ASP A 11 17.16 -42.63 12.50
C ASP A 11 17.28 -43.85 11.59
N LYS A 12 17.96 -43.69 10.45
CA LYS A 12 18.52 -44.80 9.69
C LYS A 12 19.85 -45.18 10.31
N VAL A 13 20.11 -46.46 10.44
CA VAL A 13 21.36 -46.96 11.01
C VAL A 13 22.36 -47.13 9.88
N CYS A 14 23.58 -46.64 10.05
CA CYS A 14 24.62 -46.75 9.05
C CYS A 14 25.90 -47.36 9.63
N LEU A 15 26.53 -48.23 8.85
CA LEU A 15 27.86 -48.74 9.09
C LEU A 15 28.81 -48.04 8.10
N PRO A 16 29.72 -47.17 8.58
CA PRO A 16 30.76 -46.60 7.73
C PRO A 16 31.69 -47.72 7.24
N LEU A 17 31.85 -47.82 5.92
CA LEU A 17 32.66 -48.84 5.28
C LEU A 17 33.66 -48.19 4.33
N LYS A 18 34.76 -48.90 4.09
CA LYS A 18 35.76 -48.53 3.10
C LYS A 18 36.00 -49.71 2.17
N ILE A 19 35.57 -49.57 0.93
CA ILE A 19 35.73 -50.59 -0.10
C ILE A 19 37.17 -50.57 -0.57
N LYS A 20 37.87 -51.70 -0.40
CA LYS A 20 39.21 -51.93 -0.92
C LYS A 20 39.10 -52.72 -2.22
N TYR A 21 39.63 -52.18 -3.31
CA TYR A 21 39.50 -52.78 -4.64
C TYR A 21 40.80 -52.71 -5.44
N SER A 22 40.88 -53.51 -6.50
CA SER A 22 41.89 -53.38 -7.54
C SER A 22 41.25 -52.92 -8.84
N GLU A 23 41.95 -52.09 -9.60
CA GLU A 23 41.55 -51.65 -10.92
C GLU A 23 42.61 -52.04 -11.95
N ILE A 24 42.19 -52.61 -13.08
CA ILE A 24 43.06 -52.84 -14.23
C ILE A 24 42.62 -51.88 -15.33
N ARG A 25 43.52 -51.02 -15.81
CA ARG A 25 43.21 -50.05 -16.85
C ARG A 25 44.33 -49.90 -17.87
N LYS A 26 44.03 -49.31 -19.03
CA LYS A 26 45.07 -48.87 -19.97
C LYS A 26 45.89 -47.71 -19.36
N PRO A 27 47.19 -47.60 -19.68
CA PRO A 27 47.99 -46.44 -19.27
C PRO A 27 47.41 -45.15 -19.86
N THR A 28 47.50 -44.06 -19.10
CA THR A 28 47.29 -42.71 -19.65
C THR A 28 48.42 -42.37 -20.61
N PHE A 29 48.21 -41.37 -21.48
CA PHE A 29 49.23 -40.91 -22.40
C PHE A 29 50.56 -40.55 -21.70
N MET A 30 50.50 -39.89 -20.54
CA MET A 30 51.69 -39.49 -19.79
C MET A 30 52.48 -40.70 -19.28
N GLU A 31 51.77 -41.67 -18.69
CA GLU A 31 52.36 -42.92 -18.21
C GLU A 31 52.96 -43.74 -19.37
N PHE A 32 52.24 -43.82 -20.48
CA PHE A 32 52.71 -44.48 -21.69
C PHE A 32 54.01 -43.84 -22.21
N LEU A 33 54.06 -42.50 -22.31
CA LEU A 33 55.23 -41.80 -22.84
C LEU A 33 56.44 -41.95 -21.92
N ILE A 34 56.25 -41.91 -20.59
CA ILE A 34 57.34 -42.16 -19.62
C ILE A 34 57.92 -43.56 -19.81
N LEU A 35 57.06 -44.58 -19.91
CA LEU A 35 57.49 -45.96 -20.14
C LEU A 35 58.21 -46.09 -21.50
N LEU A 36 57.68 -45.47 -22.55
CA LEU A 36 58.31 -45.45 -23.88
C LEU A 36 59.72 -44.88 -23.80
N ILE A 37 59.89 -43.73 -23.13
CA ILE A 37 61.18 -43.07 -22.96
C ILE A 37 62.13 -43.99 -22.17
N ILE A 38 61.70 -44.56 -21.05
CA ILE A 38 62.57 -45.42 -20.23
C ILE A 38 62.99 -46.68 -21.01
N ILE A 39 62.07 -47.30 -21.75
CA ILE A 39 62.32 -48.55 -22.46
C ILE A 39 63.14 -48.31 -23.73
N GLU A 40 62.79 -47.33 -24.56
CA GLU A 40 63.25 -47.23 -25.95
C GLU A 40 64.20 -46.07 -26.24
N HIS A 41 64.29 -45.05 -25.37
CA HIS A 41 65.14 -43.90 -25.67
C HIS A 41 66.61 -44.31 -25.87
N PRO A 42 67.28 -43.88 -26.96
CA PRO A 42 68.60 -44.37 -27.35
C PRO A 42 69.70 -43.95 -26.37
N ASN A 43 69.58 -42.76 -25.78
CA ASN A 43 70.53 -42.26 -24.79
C ASN A 43 69.98 -42.46 -23.38
N LYS A 44 70.50 -43.46 -22.66
CA LYS A 44 70.04 -43.82 -21.31
C LYS A 44 70.66 -42.97 -20.20
N THR A 45 71.66 -42.13 -20.48
CA THR A 45 72.29 -41.24 -19.49
C THR A 45 71.59 -39.88 -19.36
N LYS A 46 70.71 -39.53 -20.30
CA LYS A 46 69.82 -38.36 -20.19
C LYS A 46 68.72 -38.63 -19.14
N ASN A 47 68.25 -37.57 -18.48
CA ASN A 47 67.11 -37.66 -17.57
C ASN A 47 65.77 -37.43 -18.30
N LEU A 48 64.66 -37.83 -17.65
CA LEU A 48 63.31 -37.71 -18.21
C LEU A 48 62.92 -36.25 -18.48
N GLU A 49 63.38 -35.31 -17.66
CA GLU A 49 63.11 -33.88 -17.81
C GLU A 49 63.68 -33.31 -19.11
N ASP A 50 64.96 -33.61 -19.37
CA ASP A 50 65.69 -33.13 -20.54
C ASP A 50 65.14 -33.78 -21.80
N ILE A 51 64.81 -35.08 -21.77
CA ILE A 51 64.23 -35.76 -22.93
C ILE A 51 62.84 -35.21 -23.26
N LEU A 52 61.97 -35.05 -22.26
CA LEU A 52 60.64 -34.48 -22.50
C LEU A 52 60.74 -33.05 -23.06
N ARG A 53 61.68 -32.24 -22.57
CA ARG A 53 61.85 -30.85 -23.01
C ARG A 53 62.50 -30.73 -24.39
N GLU A 54 63.61 -31.43 -24.60
CA GLU A 54 64.47 -31.25 -25.79
C GLU A 54 64.05 -32.14 -26.95
N ASP A 55 63.61 -33.37 -26.66
CA ASP A 55 63.35 -34.39 -27.68
C ASP A 55 61.84 -34.52 -27.99
N PHE A 56 60.96 -34.12 -27.06
CA PHE A 56 59.49 -34.13 -27.24
C PHE A 56 58.81 -32.76 -27.15
N GLU A 57 59.55 -31.67 -26.92
CA GLU A 57 59.05 -30.28 -26.80
C GLU A 57 57.98 -30.05 -25.72
N ILE A 58 57.94 -30.88 -24.69
CA ILE A 58 56.98 -30.80 -23.58
C ILE A 58 57.53 -29.93 -22.45
N ASN A 59 57.03 -28.69 -22.40
CA ASN A 59 57.46 -27.70 -21.41
C ASN A 59 56.76 -27.82 -20.04
N ASN A 60 55.55 -28.40 -19.97
CA ASN A 60 54.83 -28.60 -18.70
C ASN A 60 54.95 -30.05 -18.22
N GLN A 61 55.85 -30.27 -17.26
CA GLN A 61 56.26 -31.61 -16.83
C GLN A 61 55.65 -32.04 -15.50
N ALA A 62 54.85 -31.20 -14.84
CA ALA A 62 54.25 -31.51 -13.54
C ALA A 62 53.32 -32.74 -13.57
N LEU A 63 52.53 -32.87 -14.66
CA LEU A 63 51.67 -34.03 -14.87
C LEU A 63 52.47 -35.32 -15.17
N PHE A 64 53.61 -35.20 -15.84
CA PHE A 64 54.53 -36.32 -16.07
C PHE A 64 55.26 -36.73 -14.80
N GLU A 65 55.64 -35.79 -13.94
CA GLU A 65 56.23 -36.11 -12.64
C GLU A 65 55.23 -36.86 -11.76
N ARG A 66 53.95 -36.45 -11.76
CA ARG A 66 52.88 -37.17 -11.06
C ARG A 66 52.71 -38.58 -11.63
N ALA A 67 52.65 -38.73 -12.96
CA ALA A 67 52.53 -40.02 -13.62
C ALA A 67 53.74 -40.93 -13.32
N LEU A 68 54.97 -40.39 -13.29
CA LEU A 68 56.17 -41.13 -12.92
C LEU A 68 56.08 -41.65 -11.48
N ARG A 69 55.65 -40.80 -10.53
CA ARG A 69 55.44 -41.21 -9.14
C ARG A 69 54.36 -42.29 -9.01
N GLU A 70 53.27 -42.17 -9.77
CA GLU A 70 52.21 -43.18 -9.82
C GLU A 70 52.74 -44.53 -10.34
N LEU A 71 53.49 -44.53 -11.46
CA LEU A 71 54.12 -45.73 -11.99
C LEU A 71 55.13 -46.39 -11.02
N ILE A 72 55.90 -45.58 -10.28
CA ILE A 72 56.80 -46.09 -9.22
C ILE A 72 56.01 -46.69 -8.06
N ASN A 73 54.95 -46.00 -7.60
CA ASN A 73 54.08 -46.49 -6.52
C ASN A 73 53.38 -47.80 -6.91
N PHE A 74 52.98 -47.94 -8.17
CA PHE A 74 52.41 -49.17 -8.71
C PHE A 74 53.44 -50.28 -8.96
N LYS A 75 54.71 -50.04 -8.63
CA LYS A 75 55.85 -50.96 -8.89
C LYS A 75 55.99 -51.34 -10.37
N VAL A 76 55.48 -50.51 -11.27
CA VAL A 76 55.71 -50.66 -12.71
C VAL A 76 57.16 -50.29 -13.03
N ILE A 77 57.66 -49.26 -12.37
CA ILE A 77 59.05 -48.80 -12.46
C ILE A 77 59.72 -48.95 -11.10
N GLU A 78 60.84 -49.65 -11.05
CA GLU A 78 61.73 -49.74 -9.90
C GLU A 78 62.97 -48.87 -10.14
N ILE A 79 63.65 -48.44 -9.07
CA ILE A 79 64.84 -47.57 -9.19
C ILE A 79 66.01 -48.20 -8.46
N ASN A 80 67.19 -48.15 -9.05
CA ASN A 80 68.41 -48.71 -8.47
C ASN A 80 68.84 -47.88 -7.22
N LYS A 81 68.63 -48.43 -6.02
CA LYS A 81 68.64 -47.69 -4.73
C LYS A 81 70.01 -47.24 -4.20
N VAL A 82 71.12 -47.50 -4.91
CA VAL A 82 72.46 -47.38 -4.31
C VAL A 82 72.93 -45.93 -4.09
N ARG A 83 72.27 -44.89 -4.65
CA ARG A 83 72.72 -43.48 -4.45
C ARG A 83 71.65 -42.38 -4.31
N ALA A 84 70.35 -42.68 -4.23
CA ALA A 84 69.32 -41.63 -4.10
C ALA A 84 68.54 -41.76 -2.79
N GLY A 85 68.62 -40.74 -1.92
CA GLY A 85 67.73 -40.58 -0.79
C GLY A 85 66.29 -40.35 -1.26
N ILE A 86 65.32 -40.91 -0.53
CA ILE A 86 63.89 -40.96 -0.84
C ILE A 86 63.26 -39.56 -1.14
N GLY A 87 63.92 -38.46 -0.74
CA GLY A 87 63.52 -37.09 -1.02
C GLY A 87 63.99 -36.47 -2.35
N ALA A 88 64.79 -37.16 -3.17
CA ALA A 88 65.36 -36.64 -4.43
C ALA A 88 64.87 -37.39 -5.68
N LEU A 89 63.68 -38.00 -5.61
CA LEU A 89 63.05 -38.73 -6.73
C LEU A 89 62.26 -37.78 -7.62
N ASN A 90 62.87 -37.33 -8.71
CA ASN A 90 62.23 -36.43 -9.68
C ASN A 90 62.67 -36.75 -11.12
N MET A 91 62.06 -36.02 -12.07
CA MET A 91 62.31 -36.13 -13.51
C MET A 91 63.79 -35.93 -13.92
N LYS A 92 64.65 -35.44 -13.02
CA LYS A 92 66.09 -35.21 -13.25
C LYS A 92 66.95 -36.45 -13.06
N THR A 93 66.36 -37.58 -12.68
CA THR A 93 67.07 -38.85 -12.58
C THR A 93 67.36 -39.40 -13.98
N SER A 94 68.60 -39.81 -14.24
CA SER A 94 68.99 -40.43 -15.50
C SER A 94 68.24 -41.74 -15.73
N ILE A 95 67.84 -41.99 -16.99
CA ILE A 95 66.92 -43.08 -17.35
C ILE A 95 67.47 -44.47 -17.00
N ASP A 96 68.78 -44.66 -17.14
CA ASP A 96 69.49 -45.91 -16.79
C ASP A 96 69.31 -46.37 -15.34
N ASN A 97 68.88 -45.47 -14.44
CA ASN A 97 68.60 -45.82 -13.05
C ASN A 97 67.19 -46.38 -12.83
N PHE A 98 66.30 -46.32 -13.83
CA PHE A 98 64.98 -46.92 -13.78
C PHE A 98 64.99 -48.33 -14.38
N TYR A 99 64.49 -49.29 -13.62
CA TYR A 99 64.28 -50.66 -14.03
C TYR A 99 62.79 -50.93 -14.23
N ILE A 100 62.44 -51.60 -15.31
CA ILE A 100 61.09 -52.06 -15.58
C ILE A 100 61.19 -53.57 -15.77
N ASP A 101 60.29 -54.31 -15.12
CA ASP A 101 60.21 -55.76 -15.23
C ASP A 101 60.16 -56.22 -16.69
N SER A 102 60.88 -57.30 -17.01
CA SER A 102 60.97 -57.85 -18.36
C SER A 102 59.60 -58.19 -18.98
N LYS A 103 58.64 -58.64 -18.17
CA LYS A 103 57.28 -58.96 -18.59
C LYS A 103 56.53 -57.69 -19.01
N ILE A 104 56.61 -56.63 -18.21
CA ILE A 104 56.01 -55.33 -18.53
C ILE A 104 56.63 -54.75 -19.80
N LYS A 105 57.96 -54.87 -19.97
CA LYS A 105 58.64 -54.47 -21.23
C LYS A 105 58.13 -55.25 -22.44
N GLN A 106 57.88 -56.56 -22.30
CA GLN A 106 57.32 -57.38 -23.39
C GLN A 106 55.87 -56.98 -23.71
N GLU A 107 55.02 -56.81 -22.70
CA GLU A 107 53.62 -56.39 -22.85
C GLU A 107 53.50 -54.99 -23.47
N PHE A 108 54.41 -54.08 -23.11
CA PHE A 108 54.49 -52.75 -23.69
C PHE A 108 54.84 -52.82 -25.19
N LYS A 109 55.80 -53.67 -25.57
CA LYS A 109 56.19 -53.87 -26.98
C LYS A 109 55.13 -54.59 -27.82
N SER A 110 54.33 -55.49 -27.24
CA SER A 110 53.21 -56.16 -27.92
C SER A 110 51.94 -55.31 -27.99
N GLY A 111 51.93 -54.12 -27.37
CA GLY A 111 50.77 -53.22 -27.36
C GLY A 111 49.61 -53.67 -26.45
N THR A 112 49.82 -54.69 -25.62
CA THR A 112 48.80 -55.28 -24.74
C THR A 112 48.91 -54.79 -23.28
N TYR A 113 49.66 -53.73 -23.04
CA TYR A 113 49.98 -53.27 -21.69
C TYR A 113 48.79 -52.63 -20.96
N THR A 114 48.57 -53.09 -19.72
CA THR A 114 47.61 -52.54 -18.76
C THR A 114 48.29 -52.26 -17.43
N ILE A 115 47.92 -51.15 -16.79
CA ILE A 115 48.31 -50.84 -15.41
C ILE A 115 47.31 -51.51 -14.47
N SER A 116 47.80 -52.41 -13.61
CA SER A 116 47.03 -52.93 -12.48
C SER A 116 47.38 -52.13 -11.23
N HIS A 117 46.39 -51.51 -10.61
CA HIS A 117 46.54 -50.87 -9.31
C HIS A 117 45.80 -51.68 -8.26
N ASP A 118 46.55 -52.38 -7.42
CA ASP A 118 46.04 -53.07 -6.24
C ASP A 118 45.91 -52.12 -5.05
N ASN A 119 44.85 -52.28 -4.25
CA ASN A 119 44.58 -51.55 -3.00
C ASN A 119 44.13 -50.09 -3.17
N LYS A 120 43.27 -49.80 -4.15
CA LYS A 120 42.46 -48.58 -4.14
C LYS A 120 41.42 -48.64 -3.03
N PHE A 121 41.02 -47.47 -2.53
CA PHE A 121 40.05 -47.35 -1.45
C PHE A 121 38.95 -46.34 -1.79
N GLN A 122 37.72 -46.65 -1.40
CA GLN A 122 36.59 -45.74 -1.49
C GLN A 122 35.75 -45.79 -0.21
N ASP A 123 35.57 -44.64 0.43
CA ASP A 123 34.69 -44.53 1.60
C ASP A 123 33.23 -44.52 1.14
N VAL A 124 32.42 -45.33 1.82
CA VAL A 124 30.98 -45.51 1.60
C VAL A 124 30.28 -45.76 2.94
N LYS A 125 28.96 -45.81 2.94
CA LYS A 125 28.16 -46.17 4.11
C LYS A 125 27.14 -47.22 3.72
N TYR A 126 27.06 -48.28 4.51
CA TYR A 126 25.98 -49.26 4.41
C TYR A 126 24.85 -48.83 5.32
N TYR A 127 23.72 -48.45 4.74
CA TYR A 127 22.54 -47.98 5.43
C TYR A 127 21.52 -49.11 5.58
N LEU A 128 20.91 -49.19 6.75
CA LEU A 128 19.71 -49.95 7.03
C LEU A 128 18.59 -48.97 7.37
N ASP A 129 17.51 -49.01 6.59
CA ASP A 129 16.30 -48.26 6.91
C ASP A 129 15.36 -49.16 7.73
N PRO A 130 15.15 -48.87 9.03
CA PRO A 130 14.36 -49.73 9.89
C PRO A 130 12.85 -49.72 9.57
N ILE A 131 12.39 -48.76 8.76
CA ILE A 131 10.97 -48.63 8.37
C ILE A 131 10.66 -49.52 7.17
N THR A 132 11.50 -49.48 6.15
CA THR A 132 11.35 -50.34 4.95
C THR A 132 11.96 -51.72 5.14
N GLN A 133 12.82 -51.89 6.17
CA GLN A 133 13.67 -53.07 6.38
C GLN A 133 14.57 -53.39 5.18
N THR A 134 14.96 -52.36 4.43
CA THR A 134 15.87 -52.50 3.29
C THR A 134 17.25 -51.99 3.63
N SER A 135 18.26 -52.55 2.97
CA SER A 135 19.64 -52.12 3.10
C SER A 135 20.28 -51.78 1.75
N GLU A 136 21.13 -50.76 1.77
CA GLU A 136 21.82 -50.23 0.60
C GLU A 136 23.19 -49.67 0.95
N ILE A 137 24.09 -49.59 -0.03
CA ILE A 137 25.38 -48.90 0.10
C ILE A 137 25.30 -47.59 -0.68
N LEU A 138 25.63 -46.49 0.00
CA LEU A 138 25.63 -45.15 -0.58
C LEU A 138 26.91 -44.40 -0.21
N LYS A 139 27.35 -43.52 -1.10
CA LYS A 139 28.41 -42.55 -0.78
C LYS A 139 27.85 -41.38 0.05
N GLU A 140 26.67 -40.89 -0.32
CA GLU A 140 25.96 -39.81 0.37
C GLU A 140 24.46 -40.14 0.50
N SER A 141 23.85 -39.68 1.60
CA SER A 141 22.42 -39.86 1.87
C SER A 141 21.56 -39.08 0.88
N ASN A 142 20.54 -39.72 0.31
CA ASN A 142 19.62 -39.13 -0.67
C ASN A 142 18.27 -38.71 -0.08
N TRP A 143 18.06 -38.85 1.24
CA TRP A 143 16.84 -38.45 1.93
C TRP A 143 16.97 -37.10 2.62
N SER A 144 15.83 -36.44 2.84
CA SER A 144 15.73 -35.21 3.61
C SER A 144 16.06 -35.45 5.08
N LYS A 145 16.93 -34.61 5.65
CA LYS A 145 17.24 -34.63 7.09
C LYS A 145 16.34 -33.69 7.91
N ARG A 146 15.60 -32.80 7.23
CA ARG A 146 14.66 -31.81 7.80
C ARG A 146 13.54 -31.48 6.82
N VAL A 147 12.40 -31.02 7.35
CA VAL A 147 11.27 -30.46 6.59
C VAL A 147 11.24 -28.93 6.77
N SER A 148 10.89 -28.16 5.73
CA SER A 148 10.73 -26.71 5.81
C SER A 148 9.36 -26.28 6.35
N ASP A 149 9.29 -25.16 7.08
CA ASP A 149 8.04 -24.55 7.58
C ASP A 149 7.14 -25.44 8.46
N LEU A 150 7.75 -26.31 9.28
CA LEU A 150 7.04 -27.24 10.16
C LEU A 150 6.35 -26.54 11.35
N LYS A 151 5.18 -27.05 11.75
CA LYS A 151 4.47 -26.59 12.96
C LYS A 151 4.84 -27.41 14.19
N PHE A 152 5.04 -28.72 14.01
CA PHE A 152 5.34 -29.66 15.07
C PHE A 152 6.39 -30.66 14.59
N SER A 153 7.15 -31.23 15.52
CA SER A 153 8.09 -32.32 15.24
C SER A 153 7.90 -33.47 16.20
N HIS A 154 8.16 -34.70 15.78
CA HIS A 154 8.20 -35.87 16.64
C HIS A 154 9.38 -36.76 16.23
N ARG A 155 10.17 -37.24 17.20
CA ARG A 155 11.26 -38.18 16.95
C ARG A 155 10.82 -39.59 17.30
N LEU A 156 10.65 -40.41 16.28
CA LEU A 156 10.28 -41.80 16.37
C LEU A 156 11.53 -42.66 16.62
N SER A 157 11.48 -43.50 17.66
CA SER A 157 12.49 -44.53 17.90
C SER A 157 12.02 -45.85 17.31
N VAL A 158 12.64 -46.28 16.23
CA VAL A 158 12.32 -47.55 15.57
C VAL A 158 13.40 -48.58 15.92
N PRO A 159 13.06 -49.71 16.57
CA PRO A 159 14.02 -50.77 16.80
C PRO A 159 14.44 -51.38 15.47
N TYR A 160 15.71 -51.78 15.37
CA TYR A 160 16.26 -52.44 14.20
C TYR A 160 16.92 -53.76 14.60
N ASN A 161 17.06 -54.65 13.61
CA ASN A 161 17.70 -55.95 13.83
C ASN A 161 19.19 -55.88 13.45
N ASN A 162 20.06 -56.16 14.41
CA ASN A 162 21.51 -56.15 14.20
C ASN A 162 21.99 -57.21 13.19
N LEU A 163 21.20 -58.25 12.93
CA LEU A 163 21.55 -59.32 11.99
C LEU A 163 21.84 -58.82 10.56
N TYR A 164 21.30 -57.65 10.17
CA TYR A 164 21.60 -57.02 8.87
C TYR A 164 23.04 -56.51 8.75
N PHE A 165 23.70 -56.23 9.87
CA PHE A 165 25.10 -55.81 9.94
C PHE A 165 26.03 -56.99 10.24
N ASP A 166 25.56 -58.00 10.97
CA ASP A 166 26.38 -59.15 11.33
C ASP A 166 26.58 -60.16 10.16
N ASN A 167 25.81 -60.03 9.08
CA ASN A 167 25.95 -60.86 7.88
C ASN A 167 27.03 -60.31 6.92
N LYS A 168 28.27 -60.79 7.11
CA LYS A 168 29.44 -60.40 6.29
C LYS A 168 29.27 -60.72 4.80
N ASP A 169 28.69 -61.87 4.46
CA ASP A 169 28.46 -62.29 3.07
C ASP A 169 27.49 -61.33 2.36
N LEU A 170 26.46 -60.87 3.07
CA LEU A 170 25.53 -59.85 2.58
C LEU A 170 26.25 -58.52 2.32
N LEU A 171 27.13 -58.08 3.22
CA LEU A 171 27.91 -56.85 3.02
C LEU A 171 28.85 -56.96 1.81
N PHE A 172 29.52 -58.09 1.64
CA PHE A 172 30.37 -58.35 0.46
C PHE A 172 29.57 -58.36 -0.83
N SER A 173 28.43 -59.05 -0.88
CA SER A 173 27.58 -59.09 -2.07
C SER A 173 27.07 -57.70 -2.44
N LYS A 174 26.55 -56.93 -1.47
CA LYS A 174 26.08 -55.55 -1.68
C LYS A 174 27.20 -54.60 -2.12
N ALA A 175 28.40 -54.73 -1.57
CA ALA A 175 29.55 -53.92 -1.99
C ALA A 175 29.97 -54.23 -3.43
N ASN A 176 29.95 -55.51 -3.82
CA ASN A 176 30.24 -55.93 -5.18
C ASN A 176 29.17 -55.44 -6.18
N GLU A 177 27.89 -55.49 -5.80
CA GLU A 177 26.79 -54.90 -6.59
C GLU A 177 26.95 -53.37 -6.73
N PHE A 178 27.27 -52.69 -5.63
CA PHE A 178 27.51 -51.25 -5.63
C PHE A 178 28.69 -50.87 -6.53
N MET A 179 29.80 -51.60 -6.46
CA MET A 179 30.96 -51.37 -7.33
C MET A 179 30.61 -51.53 -8.81
N LYS A 180 29.94 -52.63 -9.18
CA LYS A 180 29.55 -52.90 -10.58
C LYS A 180 28.57 -51.86 -11.12
N SER A 181 27.66 -51.36 -10.28
CA SER A 181 26.67 -50.35 -10.68
C SER A 181 27.23 -48.92 -10.71
N LYS A 182 28.46 -48.70 -10.19
CA LYS A 182 29.12 -47.39 -10.10
C LYS A 182 30.50 -47.39 -10.79
N ALA A 183 30.52 -47.76 -12.07
CA ALA A 183 31.73 -47.75 -12.91
C ALA A 183 32.40 -46.36 -12.96
N ASP A 184 31.62 -45.28 -12.81
CA ASP A 184 32.10 -43.91 -12.69
C ASP A 184 32.99 -43.66 -11.46
N ILE A 185 32.81 -44.44 -10.38
CA ILE A 185 33.58 -44.34 -9.14
C ILE A 185 34.76 -45.32 -9.13
N PHE A 186 34.56 -46.54 -9.62
CA PHE A 186 35.51 -47.65 -9.45
C PHE A 186 36.29 -48.02 -10.71
N GLY A 187 35.86 -47.56 -11.90
CA GLY A 187 36.40 -47.98 -13.20
C GLY A 187 35.74 -49.25 -13.75
N ASP A 188 35.84 -49.44 -15.07
CA ASP A 188 35.13 -50.49 -15.81
C ASP A 188 35.58 -51.92 -15.44
N ASP A 189 36.87 -52.12 -15.17
CA ASP A 189 37.46 -53.42 -14.80
C ASP A 189 38.01 -53.41 -13.36
N SER A 190 37.09 -53.25 -12.40
CA SER A 190 37.39 -53.20 -10.97
C SER A 190 36.94 -54.46 -10.23
N PHE A 191 37.77 -54.90 -9.27
CA PHE A 191 37.52 -56.10 -8.47
C PHE A 191 37.57 -55.77 -6.98
N LEU A 192 36.51 -56.15 -6.25
CA LEU A 192 36.46 -56.03 -4.80
C LEU A 192 37.51 -56.96 -4.17
N LYS A 193 38.43 -56.39 -3.37
CA LYS A 193 39.47 -57.13 -2.65
C LYS A 193 39.07 -57.36 -1.19
N ASP A 194 38.57 -56.33 -0.53
CA ASP A 194 38.16 -56.40 0.87
C ASP A 194 37.20 -55.25 1.22
N ILE A 195 36.59 -55.30 2.39
CA ILE A 195 35.83 -54.22 2.99
C ILE A 195 36.42 -53.93 4.37
N LEU A 196 36.71 -52.67 4.63
CA LEU A 196 37.29 -52.22 5.90
C LEU A 196 36.27 -51.41 6.70
N VAL A 197 36.35 -51.50 8.03
CA VAL A 197 35.60 -50.65 8.97
C VAL A 197 36.51 -49.55 9.54
N GLU A 198 35.95 -48.66 10.37
CA GLU A 198 36.65 -47.54 11.00
C GLU A 198 37.93 -48.04 11.70
N GLY A 199 39.12 -47.56 11.27
CA GLY A 199 40.44 -48.06 11.72
C GLY A 199 41.23 -48.90 10.69
N ASN A 200 40.66 -49.18 9.51
CA ASN A 200 41.21 -50.05 8.46
C ASN A 200 41.27 -51.56 8.83
N GLU A 201 40.50 -52.00 9.84
CA GLU A 201 40.34 -53.43 10.14
C GLU A 201 39.46 -54.11 9.07
N SER A 202 39.82 -55.32 8.67
CA SER A 202 39.03 -56.09 7.71
C SER A 202 37.71 -56.51 8.33
N ILE A 203 36.62 -56.46 7.55
CA ILE A 203 35.29 -56.89 7.99
C ILE A 203 35.27 -58.35 8.46
N ASN A 204 36.20 -59.17 7.93
CA ASN A 204 36.37 -60.57 8.32
C ASN A 204 36.88 -60.72 9.75
N GLU A 205 37.61 -59.74 10.28
CA GLU A 205 38.25 -59.75 11.60
C GLU A 205 37.35 -59.17 12.70
N VAL A 206 36.31 -58.42 12.32
CA VAL A 206 35.35 -57.80 13.26
C VAL A 206 34.41 -58.85 13.87
N SER A 207 34.30 -58.87 15.20
CA SER A 207 33.41 -59.79 15.93
C SER A 207 32.03 -59.20 16.28
N LYS A 208 31.92 -57.88 16.40
CA LYS A 208 30.66 -57.16 16.68
C LYS A 208 30.59 -55.85 15.89
N PHE A 209 29.60 -55.71 15.01
CA PHE A 209 29.45 -54.50 14.19
C PHE A 209 28.75 -53.34 14.90
N VAL A 210 27.97 -53.63 15.95
CA VAL A 210 27.14 -52.67 16.68
C VAL A 210 27.96 -51.45 17.16
N GLU A 211 29.19 -51.67 17.61
CA GLU A 211 30.09 -50.63 18.14
C GLU A 211 30.55 -49.62 17.06
N TYR A 212 30.46 -50.00 15.78
CA TYR A 212 30.84 -49.18 14.63
C TYR A 212 29.64 -48.51 13.93
N THR A 213 28.42 -48.83 14.35
CA THR A 213 27.22 -48.25 13.76
C THR A 213 27.02 -46.80 14.20
N LYS A 214 26.53 -45.97 13.28
CA LYS A 214 26.17 -44.57 13.50
C LYS A 214 24.73 -44.35 13.06
N ASN A 215 24.06 -43.36 13.63
CA ASN A 215 22.69 -42.99 13.25
C ASN A 215 22.71 -41.78 12.32
N ASP A 216 21.92 -41.84 11.26
CA ASP A 216 21.71 -40.73 10.32
C ASP A 216 20.21 -40.42 10.25
N THR A 217 19.85 -39.18 10.58
CA THR A 217 18.44 -38.79 10.71
C THR A 217 17.77 -38.66 9.35
N ALA A 218 16.55 -39.17 9.24
CA ALA A 218 15.64 -38.99 8.13
C ALA A 218 14.37 -38.27 8.61
N ALA A 219 13.87 -37.35 7.79
CA ALA A 219 12.69 -36.55 8.07
C ALA A 219 11.58 -36.81 7.05
N ILE A 220 10.36 -36.97 7.55
CA ILE A 220 9.15 -37.19 6.76
C ILE A 220 8.13 -36.11 7.11
N GLU A 221 7.59 -35.44 6.10
CA GLU A 221 6.43 -34.56 6.28
C GLU A 221 5.16 -35.39 6.37
N SER A 222 4.30 -35.04 7.33
CA SER A 222 3.05 -35.75 7.60
C SER A 222 1.93 -34.81 8.05
N TRP A 223 0.71 -35.32 7.96
CA TRP A 223 -0.51 -34.69 8.46
C TRP A 223 -1.33 -35.73 9.23
N ILE A 224 -1.94 -35.32 10.35
CA ILE A 224 -2.78 -36.21 11.17
C ILE A 224 -4.22 -35.70 11.13
N GLU A 225 -5.12 -36.52 10.61
CA GLU A 225 -6.55 -36.26 10.58
C GLU A 225 -7.23 -37.02 11.72
N VAL A 226 -7.91 -36.31 12.61
CA VAL A 226 -8.72 -36.87 13.70
C VAL A 226 -10.20 -36.69 13.34
N PHE A 227 -10.92 -37.81 13.28
CA PHE A 227 -12.34 -37.91 12.95
C PHE A 227 -13.22 -37.68 14.20
N ASP A 228 -14.51 -37.47 13.98
CA ASP A 228 -15.45 -37.13 15.05
C ASP A 228 -15.61 -38.23 16.10
N ASN A 229 -15.51 -39.49 15.69
CA ASN A 229 -15.52 -40.66 16.57
C ASN A 229 -14.18 -40.90 17.31
N GLY A 230 -13.26 -39.93 17.29
CA GLY A 230 -11.95 -40.02 17.95
C GLY A 230 -10.91 -40.88 17.21
N THR A 231 -11.29 -41.59 16.15
CA THR A 231 -10.33 -42.32 15.30
C THR A 231 -9.45 -41.33 14.54
N PHE A 232 -8.27 -41.77 14.12
CA PHE A 232 -7.33 -40.91 13.40
C PHE A 232 -6.62 -41.64 12.26
N LYS A 233 -6.09 -40.85 11.34
CA LYS A 233 -5.24 -41.31 10.23
C LYS A 233 -4.05 -40.38 10.07
N ILE A 234 -2.85 -40.95 10.05
CA ILE A 234 -1.63 -40.24 9.65
C ILE A 234 -1.46 -40.43 8.14
N LYS A 235 -1.27 -39.33 7.42
CA LYS A 235 -1.05 -39.28 5.96
C LYS A 235 0.35 -38.75 5.70
N THR A 236 1.04 -39.32 4.71
CA THR A 236 2.34 -38.83 4.20
C THR A 236 2.50 -39.19 2.73
N GLU A 237 3.40 -38.50 2.01
CA GLU A 237 3.77 -38.87 0.64
C GLU A 237 4.60 -40.16 0.59
N ASN A 238 5.26 -40.53 1.69
CA ASN A 238 6.05 -41.75 1.76
C ASN A 238 5.17 -42.99 2.04
N LYS A 239 4.79 -43.70 0.97
CA LYS A 239 3.96 -44.93 1.06
C LYS A 239 4.52 -45.98 2.02
N TYR A 240 5.83 -46.19 2.03
CA TYR A 240 6.45 -47.17 2.92
C TYR A 240 6.25 -46.81 4.40
N PHE A 241 6.31 -45.52 4.72
CA PHE A 241 6.05 -45.05 6.07
C PHE A 241 4.56 -45.21 6.45
N GLU A 242 3.63 -44.95 5.53
CA GLU A 242 2.21 -45.24 5.78
C GLU A 242 1.97 -46.72 6.07
N ASP A 243 2.57 -47.62 5.30
CA ASP A 243 2.44 -49.06 5.47
C ASP A 243 3.06 -49.54 6.80
N TYR A 244 4.18 -48.94 7.20
CA TYR A 244 4.77 -49.16 8.52
C TYR A 244 3.83 -48.75 9.66
N LEU A 245 3.18 -47.58 9.57
CA LEU A 245 2.22 -47.11 10.57
C LEU A 245 0.97 -47.99 10.63
N ARG A 246 0.47 -48.48 9.49
CA ARG A 246 -0.65 -49.44 9.45
C ARG A 246 -0.33 -50.73 10.19
N SER A 247 0.91 -51.19 10.07
CA SER A 247 1.40 -52.41 10.73
C SER A 247 1.69 -52.20 12.22
N ASN A 248 1.92 -50.95 12.65
CA ASN A 248 2.30 -50.58 14.02
C ASN A 248 1.37 -49.49 14.59
N PRO A 249 0.08 -49.80 14.86
CA PRO A 249 -0.91 -48.79 15.25
C PRO A 249 -0.57 -48.03 16.54
N ASN A 250 0.14 -48.67 17.49
CA ASN A 250 0.59 -48.04 18.74
C ASN A 250 1.55 -46.86 18.49
N VAL A 251 2.40 -46.97 17.46
CA VAL A 251 3.33 -45.88 17.06
C VAL A 251 2.54 -44.68 16.57
N GLY A 252 1.50 -44.90 15.77
CA GLY A 252 0.62 -43.83 15.31
C GLY A 252 -0.03 -43.07 16.48
N ALA A 253 -0.47 -43.80 17.51
CA ALA A 253 -1.09 -43.21 18.69
C ALA A 253 -0.08 -42.39 19.52
N GLU A 254 1.18 -42.86 19.62
CA GLU A 254 2.26 -42.12 20.28
C GLU A 254 2.59 -40.80 19.57
N ILE A 255 2.69 -40.83 18.23
CA ILE A 255 2.91 -39.63 17.42
C ILE A 255 1.78 -38.63 17.66
N LEU A 256 0.52 -39.08 17.57
CA LEU A 256 -0.65 -38.22 17.82
C LEU A 256 -0.62 -37.62 19.23
N LYS A 257 -0.30 -38.42 20.26
CA LYS A 257 -0.20 -37.94 21.64
C LYS A 257 0.88 -36.88 21.80
N SER A 258 2.06 -37.10 21.22
CA SER A 258 3.18 -36.16 21.27
C SER A 258 2.86 -34.83 20.58
N VAL A 259 2.27 -34.88 19.38
CA VAL A 259 1.84 -33.68 18.64
C VAL A 259 0.75 -32.93 19.40
N SER A 260 -0.22 -33.66 19.97
CA SER A 260 -1.33 -33.09 20.73
C SER A 260 -0.86 -32.35 21.99
N LEU A 261 0.11 -32.90 22.74
CA LEU A 261 0.71 -32.25 23.91
C LEU A 261 1.44 -30.95 23.54
N LYS A 262 2.23 -30.96 22.46
CA LYS A 262 2.93 -29.75 21.99
C LYS A 262 1.95 -28.64 21.58
N TYR A 263 0.86 -29.03 20.93
CA TYR A 263 -0.20 -28.10 20.56
C TYR A 263 -0.95 -27.54 21.79
N GLU A 264 -1.26 -28.39 22.77
CA GLU A 264 -1.87 -28.00 24.04
C GLU A 264 -1.00 -27.01 24.81
N GLU A 265 0.30 -27.28 24.96
CA GLU A 265 1.26 -26.39 25.62
C GLU A 265 1.32 -25.01 24.95
N LYS A 266 1.27 -24.96 23.61
CA LYS A 266 1.26 -23.70 22.87
C LYS A 266 0.00 -22.90 23.15
N LEU A 267 -1.18 -23.54 23.17
CA LEU A 267 -2.43 -22.83 23.37
C LEU A 267 -2.70 -22.44 24.83
N LYS A 268 -2.28 -23.24 25.81
CA LYS A 268 -2.42 -22.89 27.23
C LYS A 268 -1.61 -21.67 27.67
N LYS A 269 -0.62 -21.25 26.88
CA LYS A 269 0.08 -19.96 27.08
C LYS A 269 -0.76 -18.75 26.68
N ILE A 270 -1.75 -18.96 25.81
CA ILE A 270 -2.57 -17.90 25.21
C ILE A 270 -3.95 -17.87 25.88
N PHE A 271 -4.62 -19.02 25.93
CA PHE A 271 -6.00 -19.16 26.38
C PHE A 271 -6.12 -20.03 27.63
N ARG A 272 -7.19 -19.79 28.39
CA ARG A 272 -7.74 -20.67 29.43
C ARG A 272 -8.92 -21.42 28.83
N PRO A 273 -8.74 -22.67 28.35
CA PRO A 273 -9.79 -23.39 27.66
C PRO A 273 -10.90 -23.79 28.63
N GLU A 274 -12.15 -23.63 28.21
CA GLU A 274 -13.30 -24.06 28.99
C GLU A 274 -13.36 -25.58 29.13
N ASN A 275 -13.63 -26.06 30.34
CA ASN A 275 -13.74 -27.51 30.63
C ASN A 275 -15.18 -28.03 30.40
N SER A 276 -16.18 -27.17 30.52
CA SER A 276 -17.60 -27.53 30.36
C SER A 276 -18.33 -26.42 29.61
N VAL A 277 -18.84 -26.72 28.42
CA VAL A 277 -19.55 -25.73 27.59
C VAL A 277 -21.05 -25.80 27.86
N ALA A 278 -21.59 -24.84 28.59
CA ALA A 278 -23.01 -24.81 28.97
C ALA A 278 -23.96 -24.73 27.76
N ASN A 279 -23.54 -24.08 26.66
CA ASN A 279 -24.37 -23.83 25.47
C ASN A 279 -23.77 -24.35 24.16
N ILE A 280 -23.26 -25.59 24.16
CA ILE A 280 -22.58 -26.17 23.00
C ILE A 280 -23.46 -26.19 21.72
N GLN A 281 -24.79 -26.22 21.88
CA GLN A 281 -25.76 -26.16 20.79
C GLN A 281 -25.64 -24.89 19.93
N ASN A 282 -25.12 -23.79 20.50
CA ASN A 282 -24.90 -22.53 19.78
C ASN A 282 -23.66 -22.55 18.89
N PHE A 283 -22.89 -23.64 18.89
CA PHE A 283 -21.65 -23.80 18.11
C PHE A 283 -21.77 -24.92 17.09
N ILE A 284 -20.97 -24.82 16.02
CA ILE A 284 -20.81 -25.89 15.02
C ILE A 284 -20.22 -27.11 15.73
N SER A 285 -20.85 -28.27 15.53
CA SER A 285 -20.52 -29.50 16.26
C SER A 285 -19.15 -30.08 15.92
N SER A 286 -18.59 -29.72 14.77
CA SER A 286 -17.27 -30.13 14.31
C SER A 286 -16.22 -29.08 14.70
N PRO A 287 -15.52 -29.22 15.84
CA PRO A 287 -14.47 -28.30 16.21
C PRO A 287 -13.25 -28.45 15.30
N ASP A 288 -12.42 -27.41 15.28
CA ASP A 288 -11.14 -27.41 14.57
C ASP A 288 -9.99 -26.94 15.46
N LEU A 289 -8.77 -27.03 14.95
CA LEU A 289 -7.59 -26.53 15.63
C LEU A 289 -7.45 -25.02 15.42
N MET A 290 -6.89 -24.33 16.42
CA MET A 290 -6.55 -22.90 16.31
C MET A 290 -5.67 -22.60 15.10
N SER A 291 -4.74 -23.50 14.77
CA SER A 291 -3.80 -23.32 13.66
C SER A 291 -4.42 -23.44 12.26
N ASN A 292 -5.71 -23.79 12.19
CA ASN A 292 -6.49 -23.89 10.96
C ASN A 292 -7.47 -22.70 10.81
N LEU A 293 -7.50 -21.79 11.79
CA LEU A 293 -8.32 -20.60 11.73
C LEU A 293 -7.92 -19.74 10.53
N ASN A 294 -8.90 -19.42 9.68
CA ASN A 294 -8.71 -18.53 8.55
C ASN A 294 -9.11 -17.09 8.92
N VAL A 295 -8.12 -16.27 9.29
CA VAL A 295 -8.33 -14.83 9.55
C VAL A 295 -8.45 -14.10 8.21
N LYS A 296 -9.67 -13.67 7.88
CA LYS A 296 -9.97 -12.97 6.63
C LYS A 296 -9.33 -11.59 6.61
N THR A 297 -8.98 -11.11 5.42
CA THR A 297 -8.37 -9.78 5.21
C THR A 297 -9.30 -8.61 5.49
N ASN A 298 -10.62 -8.84 5.51
CA ASN A 298 -11.61 -7.80 5.79
C ASN A 298 -11.94 -7.66 7.29
N TYR A 299 -11.40 -8.52 8.15
CA TYR A 299 -11.51 -8.35 9.60
C TYR A 299 -10.53 -7.28 10.07
N ASN A 300 -11.05 -6.26 10.76
CA ASN A 300 -10.24 -5.14 11.28
C ASN A 300 -10.32 -4.98 12.80
N LEU A 301 -11.30 -5.62 13.44
CA LEU A 301 -11.52 -5.59 14.88
C LEU A 301 -11.64 -7.02 15.43
N ILE A 302 -10.97 -7.30 16.55
CA ILE A 302 -11.18 -8.51 17.34
C ILE A 302 -11.65 -8.14 18.75
N LEU A 303 -12.68 -8.83 19.23
CA LEU A 303 -13.16 -8.75 20.61
C LEU A 303 -12.69 -10.00 21.35
N ILE A 304 -12.14 -9.85 22.55
CA ILE A 304 -11.56 -10.95 23.33
C ILE A 304 -12.13 -10.94 24.74
N ASN A 305 -12.65 -12.07 25.20
CA ASN A 305 -13.08 -12.22 26.59
C ASN A 305 -11.86 -12.48 27.48
N ASP A 306 -11.45 -11.49 28.28
CA ASP A 306 -10.26 -11.57 29.15
C ASP A 306 -10.34 -12.73 30.16
N GLN A 307 -11.56 -13.18 30.51
CA GLN A 307 -11.73 -14.33 31.41
C GLN A 307 -11.20 -15.63 30.81
N HIS A 308 -11.20 -15.75 29.48
CA HIS A 308 -10.72 -16.92 28.75
C HIS A 308 -9.25 -16.78 28.31
N VAL A 309 -8.54 -15.74 28.76
CA VAL A 309 -7.16 -15.42 28.37
C VAL A 309 -6.19 -15.72 29.51
N GLU A 310 -5.07 -16.36 29.15
CA GLU A 310 -3.94 -16.54 30.06
C GLU A 310 -3.00 -15.33 29.99
N SER A 311 -2.67 -14.86 28.78
CA SER A 311 -1.78 -13.73 28.57
C SER A 311 -2.16 -12.88 27.35
N ASP A 312 -2.49 -11.62 27.58
CA ASP A 312 -2.78 -10.62 26.54
C ASP A 312 -1.59 -10.46 25.58
N ASN A 313 -0.38 -10.43 26.14
CA ASN A 313 0.86 -10.26 25.38
C ASN A 313 1.07 -11.39 24.36
N GLU A 314 0.77 -12.63 24.75
CA GLU A 314 0.87 -13.77 23.84
C GLU A 314 -0.20 -13.73 22.74
N ILE A 315 -1.40 -13.20 23.04
CA ILE A 315 -2.41 -12.96 21.99
C ILE A 315 -1.93 -11.90 21.01
N ILE A 316 -1.47 -10.75 21.50
CA ILE A 316 -1.04 -9.62 20.66
C ILE A 316 0.10 -10.04 19.72
N LYS A 317 1.08 -10.80 20.23
CA LYS A 317 2.21 -11.34 19.47
C LYS A 317 1.84 -12.47 18.50
N SER A 318 0.70 -13.11 18.69
CA SER A 318 0.27 -14.24 17.86
C SER A 318 -0.17 -13.76 16.48
N LYS A 319 0.75 -13.85 15.51
CA LYS A 319 0.46 -13.55 14.09
C LYS A 319 -0.67 -14.40 13.52
N ASP A 320 -0.90 -15.60 14.05
CA ASP A 320 -1.99 -16.48 13.62
C ASP A 320 -3.38 -15.92 14.03
N LEU A 321 -3.45 -15.14 15.12
CA LEU A 321 -4.66 -14.52 15.65
C LEU A 321 -4.88 -13.10 15.14
N THR A 322 -3.83 -12.28 15.14
CA THR A 322 -3.96 -10.82 14.96
C THR A 322 -3.60 -10.34 13.56
N LYS A 323 -3.54 -11.25 12.58
CA LYS A 323 -3.27 -10.91 11.18
C LYS A 323 -4.35 -9.98 10.63
N ASN A 324 -3.96 -8.83 10.09
CA ASN A 324 -4.85 -7.78 9.54
C ASN A 324 -5.74 -7.08 10.57
N ILE A 325 -5.54 -7.33 11.87
CA ILE A 325 -6.32 -6.68 12.93
C ILE A 325 -5.67 -5.35 13.30
N GLU A 326 -6.44 -4.27 13.21
CA GLU A 326 -6.03 -2.91 13.59
C GLU A 326 -6.38 -2.62 15.05
N MET A 327 -7.53 -3.13 15.51
CA MET A 327 -8.06 -2.87 16.85
C MET A 327 -8.38 -4.18 17.61
N ILE A 328 -8.01 -4.22 18.88
CA ILE A 328 -8.26 -5.34 19.79
C ILE A 328 -8.99 -4.80 21.02
N ILE A 329 -10.19 -5.30 21.31
CA ILE A 329 -10.94 -4.95 22.52
C ILE A 329 -11.01 -6.17 23.44
N PHE A 330 -10.30 -6.10 24.58
CA PHE A 330 -10.46 -7.02 25.69
C PHE A 330 -11.64 -6.58 26.55
N TYR A 331 -12.63 -7.45 26.73
CA TYR A 331 -13.79 -7.22 27.60
C TYR A 331 -13.81 -8.18 28.77
N ASN A 332 -14.60 -7.83 29.80
CA ASN A 332 -14.55 -8.46 31.12
C ASN A 332 -13.15 -8.37 31.77
N SER A 333 -12.36 -7.36 31.41
CA SER A 333 -11.01 -7.16 31.91
C SER A 333 -11.05 -6.82 33.39
N LYS A 334 -10.39 -7.64 34.22
CA LYS A 334 -10.20 -7.37 35.65
C LYS A 334 -8.74 -7.15 36.04
N ARG A 335 -7.81 -7.46 35.13
CA ARG A 335 -6.36 -7.46 35.40
C ARG A 335 -5.67 -6.19 34.97
N ASN A 336 -6.21 -5.49 33.97
CA ASN A 336 -5.57 -4.32 33.40
C ASN A 336 -6.41 -3.07 33.69
N ASN A 337 -5.83 -2.15 34.44
CA ASN A 337 -6.42 -0.84 34.73
C ASN A 337 -6.13 0.19 33.62
N LYS A 338 -5.26 -0.15 32.66
CA LYS A 338 -5.06 0.68 31.48
C LYS A 338 -6.31 0.62 30.62
N ILE A 339 -6.77 1.78 30.21
CA ILE A 339 -7.91 1.91 29.31
C ILE A 339 -7.49 1.56 27.88
N MET A 340 -6.28 1.92 27.49
CA MET A 340 -5.78 1.74 26.14
C MET A 340 -4.25 1.56 26.11
N ASP A 341 -3.77 0.81 25.12
CA ASP A 341 -2.35 0.63 24.82
C ASP A 341 -2.13 0.54 23.30
N VAL A 342 -0.90 0.79 22.83
CA VAL A 342 -0.54 0.65 21.41
C VAL A 342 0.67 -0.26 21.30
N VAL A 343 0.50 -1.41 20.64
CA VAL A 343 1.57 -2.42 20.48
C VAL A 343 1.63 -2.87 19.04
N ASP A 344 2.82 -2.78 18.43
CA ASP A 344 3.06 -3.14 17.02
C ASP A 344 2.06 -2.49 16.05
N GLY A 345 1.71 -1.22 16.31
CA GLY A 345 0.76 -0.44 15.50
C GLY A 345 -0.71 -0.85 15.67
N LYS A 346 -1.05 -1.73 16.61
CA LYS A 346 -2.43 -2.11 16.93
C LYS A 346 -2.93 -1.34 18.14
N LEU A 347 -4.17 -0.86 18.05
CA LEU A 347 -4.87 -0.22 19.18
C LEU A 347 -5.48 -1.31 20.06
N ILE A 348 -5.08 -1.34 21.33
CA ILE A 348 -5.58 -2.29 22.31
C ILE A 348 -6.42 -1.53 23.32
N PHE A 349 -7.61 -2.04 23.59
CA PHE A 349 -8.58 -1.41 24.46
C PHE A 349 -9.10 -2.40 25.49
N TYR A 350 -9.26 -1.94 26.73
CA TYR A 350 -9.74 -2.77 27.83
C TYR A 350 -11.04 -2.19 28.39
N VAL A 351 -12.08 -3.02 28.40
CA VAL A 351 -13.37 -2.70 29.03
C VAL A 351 -13.70 -3.65 30.15
N GLY A 352 -14.50 -3.15 31.08
CA GLY A 352 -15.03 -3.93 32.17
C GLY A 352 -16.07 -4.96 31.70
N TYR A 353 -16.98 -5.30 32.60
CA TYR A 353 -18.03 -6.27 32.31
C TYR A 353 -18.97 -5.79 31.19
N VAL A 354 -19.30 -6.70 30.27
CA VAL A 354 -20.24 -6.46 29.17
C VAL A 354 -21.37 -7.48 29.24
N GLU A 355 -22.61 -7.03 29.40
CA GLU A 355 -23.78 -7.90 29.51
C GLU A 355 -24.31 -8.31 28.13
N SER A 356 -23.57 -9.19 27.44
CA SER A 356 -23.97 -9.73 26.14
C SER A 356 -23.76 -11.23 26.09
N GLN A 357 -24.84 -11.99 25.90
CA GLN A 357 -24.77 -13.45 25.84
C GLN A 357 -23.78 -13.93 24.75
N VAL A 358 -23.80 -13.31 23.57
CA VAL A 358 -22.88 -13.67 22.48
C VAL A 358 -21.42 -13.44 22.89
N LEU A 359 -21.10 -12.34 23.57
CA LEU A 359 -19.74 -12.08 24.04
C LEU A 359 -19.34 -13.01 25.20
N GLN A 360 -20.25 -13.33 26.12
CA GLN A 360 -19.96 -14.23 27.23
C GLN A 360 -19.77 -15.69 26.77
N GLU A 361 -20.49 -16.11 25.72
CA GLU A 361 -20.36 -17.47 25.15
C GLU A 361 -19.07 -17.67 24.34
N ASN A 362 -18.48 -16.61 23.81
CA ASN A 362 -17.29 -16.70 22.94
C ASN A 362 -16.01 -16.31 23.69
N SER A 363 -14.89 -16.96 23.34
CA SER A 363 -13.55 -16.56 23.79
C SER A 363 -13.02 -15.37 23.00
N PHE A 364 -13.29 -15.34 21.69
CA PHE A 364 -12.99 -14.20 20.85
C PHE A 364 -13.95 -14.12 19.65
N ILE A 365 -14.12 -12.91 19.11
CA ILE A 365 -14.99 -12.63 17.96
C ILE A 365 -14.26 -11.70 17.00
N TYR A 366 -14.20 -12.06 15.71
CA TYR A 366 -13.76 -11.14 14.66
C TYR A 366 -14.93 -10.35 14.10
N LEU A 367 -14.65 -9.09 13.77
CA LEU A 367 -15.58 -8.18 13.11
C LEU A 367 -14.93 -7.58 11.86
N ASP A 368 -15.69 -7.57 10.78
CA ASP A 368 -15.36 -6.77 9.60
C ASP A 368 -15.84 -5.31 9.75
N SER A 369 -15.55 -4.47 8.75
CA SER A 369 -15.97 -3.07 8.73
C SER A 369 -17.48 -2.84 8.80
N THR A 370 -18.29 -3.86 8.52
CA THR A 370 -19.77 -3.84 8.61
C THR A 370 -20.31 -4.47 9.90
N ASN A 371 -19.41 -4.78 10.85
CA ASN A 371 -19.69 -5.45 12.12
C ASN A 371 -20.24 -6.87 11.97
N THR A 372 -20.03 -7.54 10.84
CA THR A 372 -20.41 -8.94 10.69
C THR A 372 -19.52 -9.78 11.60
N ALA A 373 -20.13 -10.47 12.55
CA ALA A 373 -19.41 -11.23 13.58
C ALA A 373 -19.07 -12.65 13.15
N ASN A 374 -17.86 -13.08 13.49
CA ASN A 374 -17.45 -14.48 13.45
C ASN A 374 -16.82 -14.86 14.80
N GLY A 375 -17.61 -15.55 15.63
CA GLY A 375 -17.27 -15.88 17.01
C GLY A 375 -16.69 -17.28 17.16
N PHE A 376 -15.78 -17.42 18.13
CA PHE A 376 -15.13 -18.67 18.46
C PHE A 376 -15.05 -18.88 19.97
N LEU A 377 -15.27 -20.12 20.40
CA LEU A 377 -15.04 -20.60 21.75
C LEU A 377 -13.84 -21.56 21.77
N VAL A 378 -12.91 -21.33 22.70
CA VAL A 378 -11.80 -22.24 22.99
C VAL A 378 -12.21 -23.15 24.15
N ALA A 379 -12.40 -24.44 23.89
CA ALA A 379 -12.77 -25.41 24.91
C ALA A 379 -11.98 -26.72 24.79
N ASN A 380 -11.87 -27.46 25.88
CA ASN A 380 -11.20 -28.75 25.88
C ASN A 380 -12.08 -29.82 25.21
N LYS A 381 -11.49 -30.61 24.32
CA LYS A 381 -12.09 -31.81 23.73
C LYS A 381 -11.23 -33.04 24.05
N LEU A 382 -11.89 -34.10 24.51
CA LEU A 382 -11.25 -35.40 24.72
C LEU A 382 -11.01 -36.08 23.36
N ILE A 383 -9.75 -36.46 23.09
CA ILE A 383 -9.42 -37.41 22.03
C ILE A 383 -9.37 -38.80 22.66
N GLU A 384 -10.44 -39.56 22.48
CA GLU A 384 -10.64 -40.88 23.13
C GLU A 384 -9.49 -41.85 22.85
N THR A 385 -8.96 -41.88 21.62
CA THR A 385 -7.91 -42.82 21.20
C THR A 385 -6.59 -42.67 21.96
N ILE A 386 -6.28 -41.49 22.48
CA ILE A 386 -5.06 -41.21 23.27
C ILE A 386 -5.38 -40.78 24.71
N ASN A 387 -6.66 -40.74 25.08
CA ASN A 387 -7.18 -40.28 26.36
C ASN A 387 -6.56 -38.94 26.83
N LEU A 388 -6.59 -37.93 25.95
CA LEU A 388 -6.03 -36.60 26.20
C LEU A 388 -7.06 -35.52 25.89
N ASN A 389 -7.19 -34.55 26.80
CA ASN A 389 -7.98 -33.33 26.56
C ASN A 389 -7.12 -32.27 25.90
N ILE A 390 -7.51 -31.81 24.71
CA ILE A 390 -6.82 -30.73 24.02
C ILE A 390 -7.74 -29.52 23.77
N PRO A 391 -7.21 -28.30 23.79
CA PRO A 391 -7.96 -27.10 23.44
C PRO A 391 -8.29 -27.05 21.95
N VAL A 392 -9.57 -26.99 21.62
CA VAL A 392 -10.08 -26.88 20.24
C VAL A 392 -10.97 -25.65 20.10
N LEU A 393 -11.12 -25.19 18.86
CA LEU A 393 -12.02 -24.10 18.49
C LEU A 393 -13.38 -24.64 18.09
N TYR A 394 -14.42 -24.12 18.73
CA TYR A 394 -15.80 -24.24 18.29
C TYR A 394 -16.22 -22.94 17.63
N ALA A 395 -16.61 -22.99 16.35
CA ALA A 395 -17.13 -21.82 15.65
C ALA A 395 -18.60 -21.58 16.04
N TYR A 396 -18.95 -20.34 16.33
CA TYR A 396 -20.31 -19.95 16.73
C TYR A 396 -21.27 -20.02 15.54
N LYS A 397 -22.50 -20.53 15.72
CA LYS A 397 -23.48 -20.79 14.64
C LYS A 397 -24.13 -19.53 14.04
N ASN A 398 -23.64 -18.32 14.36
CA ASN A 398 -24.41 -17.13 14.03
C ASN A 398 -24.52 -16.86 12.52
N ARG A 399 -25.75 -16.55 12.11
CA ARG A 399 -26.14 -16.20 10.74
C ARG A 399 -25.89 -14.71 10.51
N ALA A 400 -24.77 -14.33 9.88
CA ALA A 400 -24.57 -13.05 9.17
C ALA A 400 -25.27 -11.79 9.75
N GLN A 401 -25.32 -11.64 11.08
CA GLN A 401 -25.98 -10.51 11.72
C GLN A 401 -24.90 -9.57 12.25
N SER A 402 -24.96 -8.31 11.81
CA SER A 402 -24.07 -7.27 12.29
C SER A 402 -24.32 -7.01 13.78
N LEU A 403 -23.25 -6.97 14.57
CA LEU A 403 -23.33 -6.56 15.96
C LEU A 403 -23.48 -5.04 16.08
N ASN A 404 -24.35 -4.60 16.98
CA ASN A 404 -24.46 -3.19 17.36
C ASN A 404 -23.43 -2.88 18.46
N LEU A 405 -22.26 -2.36 18.07
CA LEU A 405 -21.17 -2.09 19.01
C LEU A 405 -21.53 -1.02 20.05
N VAL A 406 -22.34 -0.03 19.68
CA VAL A 406 -22.80 1.03 20.61
C VAL A 406 -23.59 0.41 21.77
N GLU A 407 -24.51 -0.49 21.46
CA GLU A 407 -25.33 -1.17 22.46
C GLU A 407 -24.49 -2.11 23.33
N LEU A 408 -23.60 -2.89 22.69
CA LEU A 408 -22.70 -3.82 23.39
C LEU A 408 -21.80 -3.12 24.41
N PHE A 409 -21.23 -1.96 24.07
CA PHE A 409 -20.29 -1.27 24.94
C PHE A 409 -20.92 -0.15 25.78
N SER A 410 -22.25 0.00 25.75
CA SER A 410 -22.99 1.12 26.37
C SER A 410 -22.56 1.46 27.80
N SER A 411 -22.35 0.45 28.66
CA SER A 411 -21.90 0.61 30.05
C SER A 411 -20.47 1.15 30.22
N ASN A 412 -19.64 1.11 29.18
CA ASN A 412 -18.25 1.55 29.19
C ASN A 412 -18.02 2.84 28.38
N LEU A 413 -18.98 3.26 27.55
CA LEU A 413 -18.84 4.41 26.66
C LEU A 413 -18.65 5.73 27.40
N GLU A 414 -19.33 5.91 28.53
CA GLU A 414 -19.23 7.15 29.32
C GLU A 414 -17.81 7.36 29.84
N GLY A 415 -17.22 6.33 30.46
CA GLY A 415 -15.83 6.39 30.92
C GLY A 415 -14.86 6.67 29.77
N LEU A 416 -15.04 6.03 28.62
CA LEU A 416 -14.25 6.28 27.41
C LEU A 416 -14.31 7.74 26.94
N MET A 417 -15.52 8.30 26.88
CA MET A 417 -15.75 9.69 26.49
C MET A 417 -15.09 10.65 27.48
N THR A 418 -15.19 10.39 28.78
CA THR A 418 -14.51 11.20 29.81
C THR A 418 -13.00 11.18 29.61
N HIS A 419 -12.40 10.02 29.34
CA HIS A 419 -10.96 9.93 29.09
C HIS A 419 -10.53 10.62 27.78
N PHE A 420 -11.38 10.61 26.75
CA PHE A 420 -11.14 11.40 25.55
C PHE A 420 -11.09 12.90 25.88
N GLU A 421 -12.08 13.40 26.61
CA GLU A 421 -12.17 14.81 27.02
C GLU A 421 -11.02 15.23 27.95
N GLU A 422 -10.63 14.39 28.90
CA GLU A 422 -9.47 14.61 29.75
C GLU A 422 -8.16 14.63 28.96
N SER A 423 -8.00 13.74 27.97
CA SER A 423 -6.79 13.69 27.15
C SER A 423 -6.67 14.94 26.28
N LEU A 424 -7.79 15.44 25.73
CA LEU A 424 -7.82 16.73 25.03
C LEU A 424 -7.41 17.88 25.96
N LEU A 425 -7.94 17.91 27.19
CA LEU A 425 -7.64 18.97 28.16
C LEU A 425 -6.19 18.98 28.63
N ASN A 426 -5.58 17.80 28.75
CA ASN A 426 -4.18 17.64 29.15
C ASN A 426 -3.21 17.75 27.97
N GLU A 427 -3.70 18.05 26.76
CA GLU A 427 -2.92 18.13 25.52
C GLU A 427 -2.20 16.82 25.15
N ASP A 428 -2.69 15.67 25.64
CA ASP A 428 -2.24 14.33 25.25
C ASP A 428 -2.98 13.92 23.96
N TYR A 429 -2.59 14.55 22.86
CA TYR A 429 -3.26 14.39 21.57
C TYR A 429 -3.11 13.00 20.97
N GLU A 430 -2.01 12.30 21.25
CA GLU A 430 -1.81 10.91 20.82
C GLU A 430 -2.88 10.01 21.45
N LYS A 431 -3.06 10.12 22.77
CA LYS A 431 -4.05 9.34 23.49
C LYS A 431 -5.46 9.71 23.06
N ALA A 432 -5.76 11.01 22.92
CA ALA A 432 -7.07 11.47 22.44
C ALA A 432 -7.40 10.91 21.05
N MET A 433 -6.42 10.89 20.14
CA MET A 433 -6.55 10.36 18.79
C MET A 433 -6.83 8.85 18.78
N ASN A 434 -6.09 8.07 19.56
CA ASN A 434 -6.30 6.63 19.64
C ASN A 434 -7.68 6.30 20.23
N ILE A 435 -8.15 7.06 21.23
CA ILE A 435 -9.50 6.92 21.77
C ILE A 435 -10.57 7.33 20.72
N TYR A 436 -10.32 8.40 19.95
CA TYR A 436 -11.19 8.80 18.83
C TYR A 436 -11.41 7.63 17.86
N LEU A 437 -10.33 6.96 17.42
CA LEU A 437 -10.41 5.90 16.40
C LEU A 437 -11.27 4.73 16.88
N ILE A 438 -11.17 4.40 18.16
CA ILE A 438 -12.00 3.36 18.80
C ILE A 438 -13.47 3.80 18.86
N LEU A 439 -13.75 5.02 19.31
CA LEU A 439 -15.11 5.54 19.40
C LEU A 439 -15.77 5.69 18.03
N GLU A 440 -15.01 6.09 17.02
CA GLU A 440 -15.44 6.10 15.62
C GLU A 440 -15.80 4.68 15.17
N ARG A 441 -14.92 3.70 15.43
CA ARG A 441 -15.15 2.29 15.08
C ARG A 441 -16.40 1.71 15.74
N ILE A 442 -16.72 2.13 16.96
CA ILE A 442 -17.92 1.73 17.70
C ILE A 442 -19.19 2.41 17.13
N GLY A 443 -19.06 3.54 16.43
CA GLY A 443 -20.17 4.28 15.80
C GLY A 443 -20.56 5.57 16.50
N LEU A 444 -19.67 6.17 17.30
CA LEU A 444 -19.93 7.36 18.12
C LEU A 444 -19.31 8.65 17.58
N GLU A 445 -18.97 8.69 16.29
CA GLU A 445 -18.33 9.84 15.64
C GLU A 445 -19.02 11.18 15.95
N LYS A 446 -20.36 11.20 16.02
CA LYS A 446 -21.13 12.41 16.36
C LYS A 446 -20.88 12.90 17.79
N ASN A 447 -20.83 11.99 18.76
CA ASN A 447 -20.58 12.33 20.16
C ASN A 447 -19.15 12.86 20.33
N VAL A 448 -18.19 12.21 19.68
CA VAL A 448 -16.79 12.64 19.71
C VAL A 448 -16.59 13.99 19.03
N SER A 449 -17.25 14.22 17.90
CA SER A 449 -17.24 15.52 17.21
C SER A 449 -17.77 16.64 18.11
N LYS A 450 -18.81 16.35 18.91
CA LYS A 450 -19.37 17.30 19.88
C LYS A 450 -18.43 17.58 21.05
N SER A 451 -17.77 16.56 21.60
CA SER A 451 -16.76 16.76 22.65
C SER A 451 -15.55 17.54 22.13
N LEU A 452 -15.13 17.29 20.88
CA LEU A 452 -14.10 18.09 20.22
C LEU A 452 -14.56 19.54 20.02
N GLU A 453 -15.79 19.77 19.58
CA GLU A 453 -16.38 21.11 19.46
C GLU A 453 -16.35 21.84 20.80
N ASN A 454 -16.76 21.19 21.89
CA ASN A 454 -16.73 21.74 23.25
C ASN A 454 -15.30 22.08 23.70
N TYR A 455 -14.31 21.24 23.36
CA TYR A 455 -12.90 21.50 23.67
C TYR A 455 -12.37 22.72 22.90
N LEU A 456 -12.65 22.80 21.59
CA LEU A 456 -12.26 23.96 20.78
C LEU A 456 -12.97 25.24 21.25
N ALA A 457 -14.22 25.13 21.69
CA ALA A 457 -15.01 26.25 22.18
C ALA A 457 -14.37 26.97 23.38
N LYS A 458 -13.58 26.26 24.20
CA LYS A 458 -12.89 26.83 25.39
C LYS A 458 -11.86 27.91 25.03
N THR A 459 -11.31 27.88 23.82
CA THR A 459 -10.33 28.87 23.34
C THR A 459 -10.78 29.48 22.01
N THR A 460 -12.10 29.71 21.86
CA THR A 460 -12.66 30.23 20.60
C THR A 460 -12.02 31.54 20.17
N ASP A 461 -11.77 32.47 21.09
CA ASP A 461 -11.27 33.78 20.72
C ASP A 461 -9.79 33.76 20.27
N SER A 462 -8.95 32.94 20.91
CA SER A 462 -7.52 32.81 20.57
C SER A 462 -7.19 31.70 19.57
N GLY A 463 -8.09 30.71 19.41
CA GLY A 463 -7.88 29.54 18.55
C GLY A 463 -6.80 28.56 19.05
N ASP A 464 -6.29 28.72 20.27
CA ASP A 464 -5.08 28.03 20.74
C ASP A 464 -5.23 26.50 20.69
N ASN A 465 -6.37 25.96 21.14
CA ASN A 465 -6.62 24.51 21.13
C ASN A 465 -6.62 23.93 19.70
N TYR A 466 -7.21 24.67 18.74
CA TYR A 466 -7.20 24.25 17.33
C TYR A 466 -5.78 24.28 16.78
N VAL A 467 -5.04 25.37 16.99
CA VAL A 467 -3.69 25.55 16.45
C VAL A 467 -2.72 24.52 17.02
N SER A 468 -2.80 24.25 18.32
CA SER A 468 -1.98 23.24 18.99
C SER A 468 -2.24 21.85 18.44
N MET A 469 -3.51 21.43 18.38
CA MET A 469 -3.88 20.11 17.84
C MET A 469 -3.58 19.97 16.35
N LYS A 470 -3.80 21.02 15.55
CA LYS A 470 -3.45 21.08 14.12
C LYS A 470 -1.96 20.86 13.90
N LYS A 471 -1.12 21.49 14.73
CA LYS A 471 0.33 21.34 14.64
C LYS A 471 0.73 19.89 14.89
N TYR A 472 0.22 19.29 15.96
CA TYR A 472 0.46 17.88 16.27
C TYR A 472 0.02 16.94 15.12
N LEU A 473 -1.21 17.09 14.62
CA LEU A 473 -1.71 16.23 13.53
C LEU A 473 -0.93 16.38 12.22
N SER A 474 -0.33 17.55 11.98
CA SER A 474 0.51 17.78 10.81
C SER A 474 1.86 17.04 10.92
N GLU A 475 2.36 16.81 12.13
CA GLU A 475 3.61 16.07 12.39
C GLU A 475 3.43 14.54 12.28
N VAL A 476 2.22 14.03 12.55
CA VAL A 476 1.89 12.58 12.55
C VAL A 476 1.36 12.09 11.20
N GLU A 477 1.16 12.99 10.22
CA GLU A 477 0.62 12.70 8.87
C GLU A 477 -0.78 12.05 8.83
N ASP A 478 -1.60 12.18 9.89
CA ASP A 478 -2.98 11.66 9.87
C ASP A 478 -3.96 12.62 9.18
N ARG A 479 -4.17 12.36 7.89
CA ARG A 479 -5.08 13.16 7.05
C ARG A 479 -6.55 13.04 7.45
N LYS A 480 -7.00 11.91 7.99
CA LYS A 480 -8.42 11.67 8.26
C LYS A 480 -8.88 12.51 9.45
N LEU A 481 -8.11 12.49 10.52
CA LEU A 481 -8.40 13.26 11.73
C LEU A 481 -8.26 14.76 11.51
N PHE A 482 -7.28 15.17 10.71
CA PHE A 482 -7.11 16.57 10.34
C PHE A 482 -8.37 17.15 9.67
N LEU A 483 -8.98 16.39 8.73
CA LEU A 483 -10.21 16.82 8.05
C LEU A 483 -11.39 16.96 9.01
N ILE A 484 -11.46 16.12 10.05
CA ILE A 484 -12.52 16.17 11.05
C ILE A 484 -12.33 17.37 11.98
N LEU A 485 -11.10 17.60 12.43
CA LEU A 485 -10.75 18.79 13.21
C LEU A 485 -11.12 20.08 12.45
N GLU A 486 -10.73 20.20 11.18
CA GLU A 486 -11.08 21.38 10.37
C GLU A 486 -12.60 21.53 10.19
N LYS A 487 -13.32 20.42 9.98
CA LYS A 487 -14.79 20.44 9.85
C LYS A 487 -15.46 20.91 11.14
N VAL A 488 -15.04 20.41 12.30
CA VAL A 488 -15.59 20.81 13.60
C VAL A 488 -15.26 22.27 13.90
N ALA A 489 -14.02 22.69 13.71
CA ALA A 489 -13.60 24.09 13.89
C ALA A 489 -14.39 25.04 12.99
N LYS A 490 -14.57 24.71 11.70
CA LYS A 490 -15.40 25.48 10.78
C LYS A 490 -16.82 25.66 11.30
N ASN A 491 -17.46 24.57 11.71
CA ASN A 491 -18.84 24.61 12.19
C ASN A 491 -18.97 25.45 13.48
N LEU A 492 -17.99 25.35 14.38
CA LEU A 492 -17.91 26.19 15.57
C LEU A 492 -17.88 27.68 15.19
N ILE A 493 -16.98 28.08 14.29
CA ILE A 493 -16.86 29.48 13.82
C ILE A 493 -18.17 29.99 13.20
N ILE A 494 -18.85 29.17 12.40
CA ILE A 494 -20.14 29.55 11.80
C ILE A 494 -21.20 29.72 12.89
N ASN A 495 -21.25 28.83 13.88
CA ASN A 495 -22.22 28.90 14.96
C ASN A 495 -22.03 30.14 15.84
N ILE A 496 -20.79 30.44 16.26
CA ILE A 496 -20.50 31.59 17.12
C ILE A 496 -20.63 32.94 16.40
N SER A 497 -20.60 32.97 15.07
CA SER A 497 -20.72 34.22 14.31
C SER A 497 -22.01 34.97 14.59
N LYS A 498 -23.08 34.27 14.99
CA LYS A 498 -24.38 34.86 15.35
C LYS A 498 -24.37 35.67 16.66
N GLU A 499 -23.32 35.49 17.46
CA GLU A 499 -23.19 36.06 18.81
C GLU A 499 -21.99 37.02 18.93
N ARG A 500 -21.29 37.28 17.83
CA ARG A 500 -20.05 38.07 17.78
C ARG A 500 -20.21 39.25 16.84
N THR A 501 -19.49 40.33 17.12
CA THR A 501 -19.39 41.46 16.20
C THR A 501 -18.50 41.10 15.01
N ASP A 502 -18.64 41.84 13.91
CA ASP A 502 -17.82 41.64 12.70
C ASP A 502 -16.31 41.69 13.04
N ASP A 503 -15.87 42.65 13.86
CA ASP A 503 -14.47 42.83 14.26
C ASP A 503 -13.91 41.64 15.03
N GLU A 504 -14.66 41.17 16.04
CA GLU A 504 -14.29 40.00 16.81
C GLU A 504 -14.17 38.77 15.91
N LEU A 505 -15.13 38.59 14.99
CA LEU A 505 -15.14 37.43 14.11
C LEU A 505 -13.95 37.40 13.13
N PHE A 506 -13.53 38.55 12.59
CA PHE A 506 -12.34 38.60 11.74
C PHE A 506 -11.06 38.22 12.48
N GLU A 507 -10.90 38.69 13.73
CA GLU A 507 -9.75 38.30 14.54
C GLU A 507 -9.80 36.82 14.91
N ILE A 508 -10.98 36.28 15.25
CA ILE A 508 -11.18 34.84 15.50
C ILE A 508 -10.76 34.00 14.28
N ILE A 509 -11.28 34.30 13.09
CA ILE A 509 -10.96 33.56 11.85
C ILE A 509 -9.45 33.60 11.54
N LYS A 510 -8.81 34.73 11.81
CA LYS A 510 -7.36 34.93 11.62
C LYS A 510 -6.53 34.12 12.61
N ASN A 511 -6.99 34.01 13.86
CA ASN A 511 -6.31 33.24 14.90
C ASN A 511 -6.29 31.73 14.60
N TYR A 512 -7.35 31.20 13.99
CA TYR A 512 -7.42 29.78 13.63
C TYR A 512 -6.44 29.37 12.51
N LYS A 513 -6.01 30.28 11.62
CA LYS A 513 -5.05 29.95 10.53
C LYS A 513 -5.46 28.71 9.70
N PHE A 514 -6.71 28.69 9.23
CA PHE A 514 -7.20 27.65 8.32
C PHE A 514 -6.31 27.56 7.06
N THR A 515 -6.11 26.36 6.54
CA THR A 515 -5.27 26.12 5.35
C THR A 515 -6.07 25.65 4.15
N ASP A 516 -7.17 24.92 4.35
CA ASP A 516 -8.03 24.48 3.26
C ASP A 516 -8.85 25.65 2.71
N THR A 517 -8.57 26.03 1.45
CA THR A 517 -9.31 27.05 0.69
C THR A 517 -10.81 26.80 0.70
N LYS A 518 -11.28 25.55 0.60
CA LYS A 518 -12.72 25.23 0.60
C LYS A 518 -13.36 25.56 1.94
N ASN A 519 -12.68 25.27 3.04
CA ASN A 519 -13.17 25.59 4.38
C ASN A 519 -13.18 27.11 4.60
N ILE A 520 -12.13 27.83 4.21
CA ILE A 520 -12.06 29.30 4.31
C ILE A 520 -13.22 29.95 3.54
N LEU A 521 -13.45 29.57 2.27
CA LEU A 521 -14.54 30.10 1.46
C LEU A 521 -15.91 29.77 2.06
N SER A 522 -16.08 28.54 2.59
CA SER A 522 -17.31 28.10 3.25
C SER A 522 -17.61 28.91 4.52
N ILE A 523 -16.59 29.27 5.30
CA ILE A 523 -16.74 30.11 6.50
C ILE A 523 -17.30 31.47 6.09
N PHE A 524 -16.60 32.20 5.22
CA PHE A 524 -17.01 33.57 4.86
C PHE A 524 -18.40 33.63 4.20
N ASN A 525 -18.79 32.62 3.43
CA ASN A 525 -20.13 32.57 2.84
C ASN A 525 -21.27 32.27 3.84
N GLN A 526 -20.98 31.69 5.02
CA GLN A 526 -22.00 31.24 5.97
C GLN A 526 -22.04 32.01 7.29
N VAL A 527 -20.97 32.71 7.65
CA VAL A 527 -20.93 33.52 8.87
C VAL A 527 -21.92 34.68 8.84
N ASP A 528 -22.33 35.15 10.01
CA ASP A 528 -23.22 36.31 10.14
C ASP A 528 -22.42 37.63 10.17
N ILE A 529 -21.95 38.08 8.99
CA ILE A 529 -21.25 39.36 8.81
C ILE A 529 -22.13 40.32 8.00
N GLN A 530 -22.19 41.59 8.40
CA GLN A 530 -22.89 42.61 7.62
C GLN A 530 -22.29 42.76 6.21
N SER A 531 -23.12 42.67 5.18
CA SER A 531 -22.73 42.81 3.77
C SER A 531 -22.55 44.27 3.34
N ASN A 532 -21.68 45.01 4.04
CA ASN A 532 -21.24 46.36 3.66
C ASN A 532 -19.88 46.33 2.95
N ILE A 533 -19.51 47.42 2.28
CA ILE A 533 -18.29 47.45 1.45
C ILE A 533 -17.01 47.33 2.28
N GLU A 534 -17.00 47.90 3.49
CA GLU A 534 -15.86 47.84 4.40
C GLU A 534 -15.53 46.39 4.78
N ASN A 535 -16.55 45.62 5.16
CA ASN A 535 -16.41 44.20 5.47
C ASN A 535 -16.04 43.37 4.23
N ILE A 536 -16.63 43.66 3.06
CA ILE A 536 -16.24 42.98 1.81
C ILE A 536 -14.76 43.21 1.48
N TYR A 537 -14.23 44.43 1.68
CA TYR A 537 -12.79 44.68 1.52
C TYR A 537 -11.96 43.90 2.53
N ARG A 538 -12.38 43.85 3.80
CA ARG A 538 -11.68 43.07 4.84
C ARG A 538 -11.63 41.58 4.51
N ILE A 539 -12.74 41.00 4.03
CA ILE A 539 -12.80 39.61 3.57
C ILE A 539 -11.81 39.39 2.43
N ASN A 540 -11.87 40.22 1.38
CA ASN A 540 -11.01 40.05 0.21
C ASN A 540 -9.52 40.31 0.52
N ASP A 541 -9.21 41.23 1.44
CA ASP A 541 -7.84 41.44 1.92
C ASP A 541 -7.31 40.22 2.70
N TYR A 542 -8.16 39.59 3.52
CA TYR A 542 -7.82 38.34 4.20
C TYR A 542 -7.60 37.20 3.21
N LEU A 543 -8.50 37.03 2.24
CA LEU A 543 -8.41 35.98 1.21
C LEU A 543 -7.15 36.16 0.35
N ARG A 544 -6.84 37.40 -0.06
CA ARG A 544 -5.62 37.73 -0.80
C ARG A 544 -4.36 37.32 -0.04
N LYS A 545 -4.29 37.58 1.28
CA LYS A 545 -3.15 37.17 2.13
C LYS A 545 -2.98 35.64 2.18
N ASN A 546 -4.06 34.89 1.94
CA ASN A 546 -4.07 33.43 1.84
C ASN A 546 -3.98 32.93 0.38
N SER A 547 -3.62 33.78 -0.58
CA SER A 547 -3.55 33.45 -2.01
C SER A 547 -4.88 32.98 -2.63
N ILE A 548 -6.00 33.49 -2.14
CA ILE A 548 -7.35 33.19 -2.63
C ILE A 548 -7.94 34.44 -3.28
N ASP A 549 -8.42 34.32 -4.53
CA ASP A 549 -9.11 35.40 -5.24
C ASP A 549 -10.60 35.42 -4.88
N GLY A 550 -10.96 36.17 -3.82
CA GLY A 550 -12.33 36.29 -3.34
C GLY A 550 -13.30 37.00 -4.29
N TRP A 551 -12.81 37.88 -5.16
CA TRP A 551 -13.62 38.58 -6.16
C TRP A 551 -14.05 37.64 -7.27
N LYS A 552 -13.13 36.78 -7.74
CA LYS A 552 -13.44 35.73 -8.71
C LYS A 552 -14.46 34.71 -8.18
N PHE A 553 -14.34 34.35 -6.89
CA PHE A 553 -15.32 33.46 -6.24
C PHE A 553 -16.60 34.17 -5.80
N ASN A 554 -16.72 35.49 -6.02
CA ASN A 554 -17.83 36.32 -5.59
C ASN A 554 -18.26 36.05 -4.13
N VAL A 555 -17.29 35.96 -3.21
CA VAL A 555 -17.54 35.61 -1.81
C VAL A 555 -18.51 36.62 -1.20
N ARG A 556 -19.57 36.13 -0.52
CA ARG A 556 -20.69 36.92 0.02
C ARG A 556 -21.31 37.92 -0.96
N ASN A 557 -21.43 37.56 -2.24
CA ASN A 557 -21.93 38.45 -3.28
C ASN A 557 -21.18 39.79 -3.33
N SER A 558 -19.86 39.75 -3.12
CA SER A 558 -18.99 40.94 -3.06
C SER A 558 -19.15 41.88 -4.26
N LEU A 559 -19.46 41.36 -5.45
CA LEU A 559 -19.71 42.16 -6.65
C LEU A 559 -21.04 42.93 -6.61
N ASN A 560 -22.10 42.35 -6.02
CA ASN A 560 -23.38 43.04 -5.79
C ASN A 560 -23.21 44.17 -4.77
N VAL A 561 -22.46 43.90 -3.69
CA VAL A 561 -22.17 44.92 -2.67
C VAL A 561 -21.33 46.06 -3.26
N LEU A 562 -20.34 45.74 -4.09
CA LEU A 562 -19.50 46.73 -4.78
C LEU A 562 -20.32 47.66 -5.68
N THR A 563 -21.17 47.09 -6.53
CA THR A 563 -22.01 47.86 -7.45
C THR A 563 -23.08 48.68 -6.73
N SER A 564 -23.68 48.14 -5.66
CA SER A 564 -24.61 48.87 -4.80
C SER A 564 -23.93 50.05 -4.10
N TYR A 565 -22.71 49.85 -3.61
CA TYR A 565 -21.91 50.92 -2.99
C TYR A 565 -21.57 52.02 -3.99
N PHE A 566 -21.18 51.66 -5.22
CA PHE A 566 -20.95 52.63 -6.29
C PHE A 566 -22.21 53.41 -6.65
N LYS A 567 -23.34 52.71 -6.88
CA LYS A 567 -24.65 53.31 -7.17
C LYS A 567 -24.98 54.44 -6.19
N ASN A 568 -24.79 54.21 -4.89
CA ASN A 568 -25.14 55.17 -3.85
C ASN A 568 -24.14 56.34 -3.71
N ASN A 569 -22.94 56.24 -4.31
CA ASN A 569 -21.85 57.20 -4.11
C ASN A 569 -21.22 57.72 -5.41
N ASN A 570 -21.78 57.39 -6.58
CA ASN A 570 -21.29 57.62 -7.95
C ASN A 570 -20.31 58.82 -8.08
N ARG A 571 -19.02 58.54 -7.94
CA ARG A 571 -17.92 59.53 -7.97
C ARG A 571 -16.88 59.11 -9.00
N SER A 572 -16.22 60.10 -9.61
CA SER A 572 -15.05 59.86 -10.45
C SER A 572 -13.92 59.24 -9.63
N GLU A 573 -13.27 58.19 -10.14
CA GLU A 573 -12.07 57.56 -9.55
C GLU A 573 -12.30 57.05 -8.11
N MET A 574 -13.44 56.37 -7.92
CA MET A 574 -13.87 55.85 -6.61
C MET A 574 -13.06 54.63 -6.15
N PHE A 575 -12.57 53.82 -7.09
CA PHE A 575 -11.87 52.58 -6.79
C PHE A 575 -10.43 52.61 -7.31
N ASP A 576 -9.49 52.10 -6.51
CA ASP A 576 -8.13 51.83 -6.99
C ASP A 576 -8.10 50.49 -7.74
N GLU A 577 -7.93 50.55 -9.06
CA GLU A 577 -7.87 49.39 -9.94
C GLU A 577 -6.74 48.43 -9.56
N ASN A 578 -5.64 48.94 -9.00
CA ASN A 578 -4.47 48.13 -8.62
C ASN A 578 -4.54 47.59 -7.19
N LYS A 579 -5.65 47.83 -6.46
CA LYS A 579 -5.81 47.38 -5.08
C LYS A 579 -5.70 45.85 -4.96
N TYR A 580 -6.18 45.11 -5.95
CA TYR A 580 -6.10 43.64 -6.01
C TYR A 580 -5.58 43.18 -7.36
N SER A 581 -4.79 42.10 -7.38
CA SER A 581 -4.31 41.45 -8.60
C SER A 581 -5.35 40.55 -9.28
N SER A 582 -6.64 40.77 -9.00
CA SER A 582 -7.74 39.96 -9.54
C SER A 582 -8.26 40.60 -10.81
N ASP A 583 -8.29 39.87 -11.92
CA ASP A 583 -8.81 40.36 -13.20
C ASP A 583 -10.28 40.80 -13.07
N VAL A 584 -11.07 40.09 -12.25
CA VAL A 584 -12.48 40.42 -12.00
C VAL A 584 -12.60 41.75 -11.25
N TRP A 585 -11.76 41.99 -10.23
CA TRP A 585 -11.69 43.28 -9.54
C TRP A 585 -11.31 44.41 -10.49
N VAL A 586 -10.22 44.23 -11.24
CA VAL A 586 -9.69 45.25 -12.16
C VAL A 586 -10.76 45.65 -13.18
N GLN A 587 -11.46 44.68 -13.77
CA GLN A 587 -12.51 44.94 -14.74
C GLN A 587 -13.69 45.73 -14.13
N ASN A 588 -14.16 45.32 -12.94
CA ASN A 588 -15.25 45.99 -12.24
C ASN A 588 -14.86 47.42 -11.82
N ALA A 589 -13.71 47.57 -11.15
CA ALA A 589 -13.22 48.87 -10.67
C ALA A 589 -13.04 49.86 -11.82
N ASN A 590 -12.39 49.44 -12.92
CA ASN A 590 -12.17 50.28 -14.10
C ASN A 590 -13.50 50.71 -14.74
N THR A 591 -14.42 49.78 -14.97
CA THR A 591 -15.71 50.11 -15.61
C THR A 591 -16.52 51.09 -14.75
N LEU A 592 -16.59 50.88 -13.43
CA LEU A 592 -17.28 51.80 -12.52
C LEU A 592 -16.59 53.18 -12.48
N ASN A 593 -15.26 53.23 -12.49
CA ASN A 593 -14.52 54.49 -12.60
C ASN A 593 -14.79 55.23 -13.92
N ILE A 594 -14.88 54.53 -15.05
CA ILE A 594 -15.24 55.09 -16.36
C ILE A 594 -16.64 55.71 -16.30
N ILE A 595 -17.63 55.00 -15.73
CA ILE A 595 -18.99 55.52 -15.52
C ILE A 595 -18.94 56.82 -14.72
N GLY A 596 -18.26 56.83 -13.56
CA GLY A 596 -18.18 58.00 -12.69
C GLY A 596 -17.46 59.19 -13.34
N LYS A 597 -16.38 58.93 -14.07
CA LYS A 597 -15.59 59.97 -14.77
C LYS A 597 -16.40 60.64 -15.87
N ILE A 598 -17.04 59.86 -16.75
CA ILE A 598 -17.81 60.41 -17.87
C ILE A 598 -19.08 61.11 -17.37
N THR A 599 -19.72 60.58 -16.33
CA THR A 599 -20.89 61.21 -15.70
C THR A 599 -20.55 62.57 -15.08
N LYS A 600 -19.38 62.69 -14.42
CA LYS A 600 -18.90 63.97 -13.89
C LYS A 600 -18.69 65.01 -15.00
N GLU A 601 -18.01 64.63 -16.08
CA GLU A 601 -17.75 65.54 -17.21
C GLU A 601 -19.06 65.98 -17.90
N LEU A 602 -20.07 65.10 -17.94
CA LEU A 602 -21.41 65.44 -18.41
C LEU A 602 -22.07 66.51 -17.53
N TYR A 603 -21.99 66.39 -16.20
CA TYR A 603 -22.52 67.41 -15.28
C TYR A 603 -21.75 68.73 -15.36
N MET A 604 -20.46 68.69 -15.68
CA MET A 604 -19.65 69.87 -15.94
C MET A 604 -19.87 70.47 -17.34
N SER A 605 -20.80 69.91 -18.13
CA SER A 605 -21.10 70.34 -19.50
C SER A 605 -19.91 70.23 -20.47
N ASN A 606 -18.93 69.36 -20.17
CA ASN A 606 -17.81 69.06 -21.06
C ASN A 606 -18.22 68.00 -22.11
N TYR A 607 -19.14 68.37 -22.99
CA TYR A 607 -19.78 67.43 -23.91
C TYR A 607 -18.81 66.82 -24.93
N GLU A 608 -17.76 67.53 -25.35
CA GLU A 608 -16.75 66.99 -26.27
C GLU A 608 -16.01 65.80 -25.65
N PHE A 609 -15.69 65.88 -24.36
CA PHE A 609 -15.09 64.78 -23.63
C PHE A 609 -16.05 63.59 -23.55
N VAL A 610 -17.32 63.83 -23.19
CA VAL A 610 -18.33 62.77 -23.08
C VAL A 610 -18.55 62.07 -24.43
N GLU A 611 -18.71 62.83 -25.51
CA GLU A 611 -18.86 62.29 -26.87
C GLU A 611 -17.64 61.46 -27.30
N SER A 612 -16.43 61.94 -27.00
CA SER A 612 -15.17 61.25 -27.36
C SER A 612 -14.95 59.94 -26.59
N ASN A 613 -15.55 59.78 -25.42
CA ASN A 613 -15.35 58.61 -24.55
C ASN A 613 -16.58 57.68 -24.43
N TYR A 614 -17.70 58.01 -25.07
CA TYR A 614 -18.93 57.19 -25.00
C TYR A 614 -18.74 55.76 -25.54
N ASP A 615 -17.99 55.58 -26.64
CA ASP A 615 -17.74 54.24 -27.19
C ASP A 615 -16.97 53.36 -26.19
N GLN A 616 -16.00 53.95 -25.48
CA GLN A 616 -15.26 53.27 -24.41
C GLN A 616 -16.21 52.87 -23.27
N LEU A 617 -17.05 53.79 -22.80
CA LEU A 617 -18.06 53.52 -21.76
C LEU A 617 -18.96 52.34 -22.15
N LEU A 618 -19.55 52.39 -23.34
CA LEU A 618 -20.47 51.38 -23.85
C LEU A 618 -19.79 50.01 -23.94
N ASN A 619 -18.59 49.94 -24.49
CA ASN A 619 -17.85 48.68 -24.63
C ASN A 619 -17.46 48.12 -23.25
N SER A 620 -16.96 48.96 -22.33
CA SER A 620 -16.60 48.53 -20.97
C SER A 620 -17.81 47.98 -20.20
N ILE A 621 -18.99 48.60 -20.29
CA ILE A 621 -20.23 48.10 -19.66
C ILE A 621 -20.60 46.73 -20.24
N ILE A 622 -20.61 46.58 -21.56
CA ILE A 622 -20.99 45.33 -22.22
C ILE A 622 -20.03 44.20 -21.87
N GLU A 623 -18.73 44.47 -21.90
CA GLU A 623 -17.70 43.50 -21.51
C GLU A 623 -17.84 43.09 -20.05
N LEU A 624 -18.08 44.04 -19.15
CA LEU A 624 -18.27 43.79 -17.73
C LEU A 624 -19.41 42.79 -17.47
N VAL A 625 -20.60 43.08 -18.02
CA VAL A 625 -21.79 42.24 -17.77
C VAL A 625 -21.72 40.90 -18.48
N THR A 626 -21.08 40.83 -19.65
CA THR A 626 -20.88 39.58 -20.39
C THR A 626 -19.90 38.65 -19.69
N ASN A 627 -18.87 39.20 -19.04
CA ASN A 627 -17.89 38.40 -18.29
C ASN A 627 -18.37 38.00 -16.88
N SER A 628 -19.52 38.50 -16.44
CA SER A 628 -20.02 38.39 -15.07
C SER A 628 -21.27 37.51 -14.94
N LEU A 629 -21.56 36.65 -15.93
CA LEU A 629 -22.81 35.87 -16.01
C LEU A 629 -22.96 34.82 -14.91
N ASP A 630 -21.87 34.32 -14.34
CA ASP A 630 -21.87 33.23 -13.34
C ASP A 630 -22.12 33.74 -11.90
N ILE A 631 -22.47 35.03 -11.73
CA ILE A 631 -22.73 35.66 -10.44
C ILE A 631 -24.08 35.19 -9.86
N HIS A 632 -24.08 34.84 -8.57
CA HIS A 632 -25.32 34.63 -7.82
C HIS A 632 -26.05 35.96 -7.59
N ASN A 633 -27.38 35.99 -7.80
CA ASN A 633 -28.20 37.23 -7.83
C ASN A 633 -27.73 38.22 -8.90
N PHE A 634 -27.49 37.72 -10.11
CA PHE A 634 -27.07 38.52 -11.27
C PHE A 634 -28.05 39.64 -11.64
N ASP A 635 -29.35 39.45 -11.37
CA ASP A 635 -30.40 40.45 -11.56
C ASP A 635 -30.17 41.71 -10.69
N GLU A 636 -29.84 41.54 -9.41
CA GLU A 636 -29.51 42.66 -8.52
C GLU A 636 -28.23 43.38 -8.96
N TYR A 637 -27.21 42.61 -9.37
CA TYR A 637 -25.96 43.16 -9.91
C TYR A 637 -26.23 44.07 -11.13
N LEU A 638 -27.04 43.58 -12.09
CA LEU A 638 -27.44 44.38 -13.26
C LEU A 638 -28.27 45.61 -12.88
N MET A 639 -29.19 45.49 -11.93
CA MET A 639 -29.98 46.63 -11.44
C MET A 639 -29.08 47.72 -10.85
N ASN A 640 -28.07 47.36 -10.06
CA ASN A 640 -27.16 48.35 -9.47
C ASN A 640 -26.35 49.09 -10.53
N ILE A 641 -25.88 48.40 -11.57
CA ILE A 641 -25.18 49.03 -12.70
C ILE A 641 -26.15 49.93 -13.47
N SER A 642 -27.36 49.45 -13.75
CA SER A 642 -28.40 50.22 -14.43
C SER A 642 -28.71 51.51 -13.71
N ASP A 643 -28.99 51.44 -12.41
CA ASP A 643 -29.31 52.60 -11.59
C ASP A 643 -28.16 53.61 -11.54
N SER A 644 -26.91 53.13 -11.59
CA SER A 644 -25.72 54.00 -11.68
C SER A 644 -25.64 54.79 -12.98
N LEU A 645 -26.34 54.36 -14.03
CA LEU A 645 -26.36 54.96 -15.37
C LEU A 645 -27.61 55.80 -15.65
N ILE A 646 -28.67 55.68 -14.85
CA ILE A 646 -29.95 56.37 -15.11
C ILE A 646 -29.74 57.89 -15.21
N ASP A 647 -29.06 58.51 -14.25
CA ASP A 647 -28.88 59.96 -14.24
C ASP A 647 -27.96 60.46 -15.36
N PHE A 648 -26.94 59.64 -15.71
CA PHE A 648 -26.10 59.88 -16.87
C PHE A 648 -26.94 59.93 -18.14
N TYR A 649 -27.67 58.86 -18.46
CA TYR A 649 -28.47 58.79 -19.67
C TYR A 649 -29.55 59.87 -19.68
N LYS A 650 -30.26 60.08 -18.58
CA LYS A 650 -31.29 61.13 -18.46
C LYS A 650 -30.73 62.52 -18.78
N THR A 651 -29.57 62.86 -18.21
CA THR A 651 -28.92 64.15 -18.46
C THR A 651 -28.41 64.24 -19.89
N TYR A 652 -27.88 63.14 -20.41
CA TYR A 652 -27.30 63.14 -21.74
C TYR A 652 -28.36 63.20 -22.85
N TYR A 653 -29.50 62.52 -22.66
CA TYR A 653 -30.68 62.64 -23.51
C TYR A 653 -31.19 64.07 -23.59
N LYS A 654 -31.22 64.79 -22.46
CA LYS A 654 -31.60 66.20 -22.44
C LYS A 654 -30.67 67.03 -23.33
N TYR A 655 -29.35 66.90 -23.13
CA TYR A 655 -28.36 67.57 -23.96
C TYR A 655 -28.51 67.21 -25.45
N LYS A 656 -28.64 65.93 -25.77
CA LYS A 656 -28.77 65.48 -27.17
C LYS A 656 -30.06 65.98 -27.82
N SER A 657 -31.16 66.10 -27.08
CA SER A 657 -32.41 66.68 -27.58
C SER A 657 -32.24 68.17 -27.92
N GLU A 658 -31.57 68.93 -27.06
CA GLU A 658 -31.25 70.34 -27.30
C GLU A 658 -30.31 70.48 -28.51
N GLN A 659 -29.24 69.67 -28.58
CA GLN A 659 -28.31 69.63 -29.72
C GLN A 659 -29.04 69.29 -31.03
N PHE A 660 -29.91 68.28 -31.03
CA PHE A 660 -30.64 67.84 -32.21
C PHE A 660 -31.58 68.93 -32.75
N SER A 661 -32.20 69.72 -31.88
CA SER A 661 -33.08 70.84 -32.30
C SER A 661 -32.36 71.95 -33.08
N THR A 662 -31.01 71.98 -33.04
CA THR A 662 -30.20 72.97 -33.77
C THR A 662 -29.74 72.50 -35.16
N ILE A 663 -29.98 71.23 -35.50
CA ILE A 663 -29.60 70.64 -36.80
C ILE A 663 -30.79 70.76 -37.76
N THR A 664 -30.57 71.30 -38.96
CA THR A 664 -31.62 71.41 -39.98
C THR A 664 -31.96 70.05 -40.61
N ASP A 665 -33.25 69.80 -40.82
CA ASP A 665 -33.80 68.53 -41.34
C ASP A 665 -33.20 68.05 -42.68
N ASP A 666 -32.68 68.97 -43.49
CA ASP A 666 -32.08 68.67 -44.78
C ASP A 666 -30.66 68.07 -44.68
N MET A 667 -29.98 68.24 -43.54
CA MET A 667 -28.61 67.77 -43.33
C MET A 667 -28.54 66.23 -43.31
N ILE A 668 -27.49 65.70 -43.92
CA ILE A 668 -27.21 64.26 -43.94
C ILE A 668 -27.05 63.71 -42.52
N GLU A 669 -26.40 64.48 -41.63
CA GLU A 669 -26.23 64.14 -40.22
C GLU A 669 -27.57 63.93 -39.50
N TYR A 670 -28.52 64.85 -39.70
CA TYR A 670 -29.87 64.78 -39.13
C TYR A 670 -30.57 63.48 -39.54
N LYS A 671 -30.57 63.18 -40.85
CA LYS A 671 -31.20 61.98 -41.42
C LYS A 671 -30.60 60.68 -40.85
N ILE A 672 -29.27 60.63 -40.68
CA ILE A 672 -28.58 59.47 -40.10
C ILE A 672 -28.90 59.29 -38.61
N GLN A 673 -28.96 60.38 -37.84
CA GLN A 673 -29.32 60.32 -36.42
C GLN A 673 -30.77 59.88 -36.20
N ILE A 674 -31.72 60.34 -37.04
CA ILE A 674 -33.12 59.82 -37.01
C ILE A 674 -33.16 58.33 -37.32
N LEU A 675 -32.42 57.86 -38.33
CA LEU A 675 -32.39 56.43 -38.66
C LEU A 675 -31.85 55.58 -37.49
N ALA A 676 -30.78 56.04 -36.84
CA ALA A 676 -30.22 55.37 -35.68
C ALA A 676 -31.19 55.40 -34.48
N GLY A 677 -31.76 56.56 -34.15
CA GLY A 677 -32.73 56.72 -33.06
C GLY A 677 -33.99 55.89 -33.27
N GLY A 678 -34.57 55.92 -34.48
CA GLY A 678 -35.73 55.11 -34.83
C GLY A 678 -35.45 53.60 -34.79
N TYR A 679 -34.23 53.17 -35.08
CA TYR A 679 -33.82 51.77 -34.93
C TYR A 679 -33.70 51.36 -33.46
N ILE A 680 -33.11 52.22 -32.63
CA ILE A 680 -32.98 52.01 -31.18
C ILE A 680 -34.36 51.97 -30.49
N ASN A 681 -35.26 52.90 -30.82
CA ASN A 681 -36.62 52.91 -30.26
C ASN A 681 -37.40 51.62 -30.58
N LYS A 682 -37.28 51.10 -31.82
CA LYS A 682 -37.91 49.82 -32.19
C LYS A 682 -37.38 48.66 -31.37
N ILE A 683 -36.07 48.61 -31.12
CA ILE A 683 -35.46 47.60 -30.26
C ILE A 683 -36.01 47.74 -28.83
N GLU A 684 -36.06 48.95 -28.31
CA GLU A 684 -36.54 49.22 -26.96
C GLU A 684 -38.02 48.85 -26.75
N ASP A 685 -38.90 49.20 -27.69
CA ASP A 685 -40.32 48.83 -27.66
C ASP A 685 -40.49 47.30 -27.61
N MET A 686 -39.75 46.58 -28.46
CA MET A 686 -39.78 45.11 -28.48
C MET A 686 -39.21 44.49 -27.20
N LEU A 687 -38.20 45.11 -26.57
CA LEU A 687 -37.66 44.64 -25.29
C LEU A 687 -38.63 44.92 -24.13
N ASN A 688 -39.34 46.05 -24.14
CA ASN A 688 -40.30 46.42 -23.10
C ASN A 688 -41.53 45.48 -23.06
N GLU A 689 -41.85 44.80 -24.17
CA GLU A 689 -42.86 43.73 -24.20
C GLU A 689 -42.41 42.46 -23.46
N LEU A 690 -41.11 42.29 -23.21
CA LEU A 690 -40.50 41.09 -22.65
C LEU A 690 -40.06 41.25 -21.19
N VAL A 691 -40.15 42.44 -20.62
CA VAL A 691 -39.68 42.73 -19.25
C VAL A 691 -40.76 43.42 -18.41
N ASP A 692 -40.62 43.35 -17.10
CA ASP A 692 -41.47 44.08 -16.17
C ASP A 692 -41.32 45.61 -16.29
N LYS A 693 -42.38 46.35 -15.95
CA LYS A 693 -42.39 47.82 -15.94
C LYS A 693 -41.27 48.46 -15.13
N LYS A 694 -40.77 47.78 -14.09
CA LYS A 694 -39.64 48.25 -13.27
C LYS A 694 -38.32 48.35 -14.05
N ILE A 695 -38.19 47.61 -15.17
CA ILE A 695 -36.99 47.52 -16.01
C ILE A 695 -37.07 48.47 -17.22
N TYR A 696 -38.21 49.13 -17.46
CA TYR A 696 -38.41 49.95 -18.67
C TYR A 696 -37.37 51.07 -18.83
N ASN A 697 -36.87 51.63 -17.73
CA ASN A 697 -35.88 52.71 -17.77
C ASN A 697 -34.42 52.22 -17.79
N MET A 698 -34.19 50.90 -17.85
CA MET A 698 -32.85 50.32 -17.93
C MET A 698 -32.20 50.65 -19.28
N PRO A 699 -30.92 51.06 -19.31
CA PRO A 699 -30.18 51.25 -20.56
C PRO A 699 -30.24 50.02 -21.47
N ILE A 700 -30.33 50.22 -22.78
CA ILE A 700 -30.62 49.16 -23.75
C ILE A 700 -29.57 48.06 -23.73
N GLU A 701 -28.29 48.41 -23.58
CA GLU A 701 -27.18 47.46 -23.46
C GLU A 701 -27.34 46.51 -22.26
N LEU A 702 -27.93 46.98 -21.15
CA LEU A 702 -28.22 46.15 -19.98
C LEU A 702 -29.55 45.42 -20.12
N LYS A 703 -30.56 46.05 -20.73
CA LYS A 703 -31.89 45.46 -20.98
C LYS A 703 -31.79 44.25 -21.91
N LEU A 704 -30.92 44.28 -22.91
CA LEU A 704 -30.61 43.14 -23.77
C LEU A 704 -30.06 41.95 -22.96
N ILE A 705 -29.13 42.22 -22.04
CA ILE A 705 -28.51 41.20 -21.18
C ILE A 705 -29.50 40.67 -20.15
N TRP A 706 -30.38 41.53 -19.63
CA TRP A 706 -31.50 41.15 -18.75
C TRP A 706 -32.42 40.14 -19.42
N VAL A 707 -32.96 40.45 -20.60
CA VAL A 707 -33.84 39.53 -21.33
C VAL A 707 -33.13 38.22 -21.66
N LYS A 708 -31.85 38.30 -22.06
CA LYS A 708 -31.05 37.13 -22.44
C LYS A 708 -30.81 36.17 -21.27
N ASN A 709 -30.44 36.68 -20.10
CA ASN A 709 -29.87 35.89 -18.99
C ASN A 709 -30.74 35.84 -17.72
N VAL A 710 -31.50 36.90 -17.43
CA VAL A 710 -32.43 36.94 -16.28
C VAL A 710 -33.78 36.32 -16.68
N GLU A 711 -34.39 36.81 -17.76
CA GLU A 711 -35.63 36.24 -18.32
C GLU A 711 -35.39 34.95 -19.12
N LYS A 712 -34.11 34.60 -19.35
CA LYS A 712 -33.66 33.40 -20.09
C LYS A 712 -34.25 33.30 -21.50
N ASN A 713 -34.43 34.42 -22.19
CA ASN A 713 -35.05 34.50 -23.51
C ASN A 713 -34.06 34.97 -24.58
N SER A 714 -32.97 34.22 -24.75
CA SER A 714 -31.90 34.55 -25.71
C SER A 714 -32.40 34.60 -27.17
N GLU A 715 -33.31 33.70 -27.55
CA GLU A 715 -33.83 33.66 -28.92
C GLU A 715 -34.65 34.91 -29.29
N ALA A 716 -35.39 35.48 -28.36
CA ALA A 716 -36.13 36.72 -28.62
C ALA A 716 -35.17 37.88 -28.87
N VAL A 717 -34.09 37.98 -28.08
CA VAL A 717 -33.04 38.99 -28.29
C VAL A 717 -32.38 38.83 -29.66
N ASP A 718 -32.03 37.60 -30.05
CA ASP A 718 -31.42 37.31 -31.35
C ASP A 718 -32.35 37.67 -32.52
N ARG A 719 -33.66 37.44 -32.38
CA ARG A 719 -34.68 37.85 -33.35
C ARG A 719 -34.84 39.37 -33.44
N ILE A 720 -34.88 40.07 -32.29
CA ILE A 720 -34.96 41.55 -32.21
C ILE A 720 -33.74 42.18 -32.91
N LEU A 721 -32.54 41.67 -32.61
CA LEU A 721 -31.29 42.16 -33.18
C LEU A 721 -30.99 41.62 -34.58
N LYS A 722 -31.78 40.67 -35.09
CA LYS A 722 -31.55 39.95 -36.37
C LYS A 722 -30.13 39.38 -36.48
N ASN A 723 -29.60 38.82 -35.40
CA ASN A 723 -28.22 38.33 -35.29
C ASN A 723 -27.13 39.38 -35.59
N ASN A 724 -27.39 40.67 -35.36
CA ASN A 724 -26.45 41.76 -35.66
C ASN A 724 -26.21 42.68 -34.46
N GLU A 725 -25.51 42.17 -33.44
CA GLU A 725 -25.12 42.94 -32.25
C GLU A 725 -24.27 44.18 -32.58
N LYS A 726 -23.54 44.17 -33.70
CA LYS A 726 -22.75 45.34 -34.14
C LYS A 726 -23.63 46.51 -34.56
N ALA A 727 -24.86 46.26 -35.01
CA ALA A 727 -25.76 47.31 -35.50
C ALA A 727 -26.26 48.22 -34.36
N TYR A 728 -26.71 47.67 -33.24
CA TYR A 728 -27.22 48.50 -32.13
C TYR A 728 -26.10 49.31 -31.47
N LYS A 729 -24.91 48.71 -31.23
CA LYS A 729 -23.75 49.46 -30.70
C LYS A 729 -23.38 50.63 -31.61
N LYS A 730 -23.44 50.39 -32.92
CA LYS A 730 -23.16 51.42 -33.92
C LYS A 730 -24.23 52.52 -33.93
N ALA A 731 -25.50 52.16 -33.77
CA ALA A 731 -26.59 53.14 -33.67
C ALA A 731 -26.47 53.99 -32.39
N LEU A 732 -26.17 53.38 -31.23
CA LEU A 732 -25.90 54.11 -29.98
C LEU A 732 -24.73 55.08 -30.14
N ASN A 733 -23.62 54.66 -30.74
CA ASN A 733 -22.48 55.54 -31.01
C ASN A 733 -22.78 56.67 -32.00
N ILE A 734 -23.72 56.49 -32.93
CA ILE A 734 -24.16 57.57 -33.84
C ILE A 734 -24.97 58.63 -33.07
N ILE A 735 -25.76 58.21 -32.08
CA ILE A 735 -26.60 59.09 -31.26
C ILE A 735 -25.75 59.82 -30.19
N PHE A 736 -24.88 59.07 -29.51
CA PHE A 736 -24.21 59.50 -28.29
C PHE A 736 -22.69 59.68 -28.41
N GLY A 737 -22.05 59.11 -29.41
CA GLY A 737 -20.59 59.20 -29.60
C GLY A 737 -20.14 60.45 -30.33
N LYS A 738 -18.82 60.56 -30.52
CA LYS A 738 -18.19 61.63 -31.28
C LYS A 738 -18.65 61.61 -32.74
N LYS A 739 -19.15 62.76 -33.17
CA LYS A 739 -19.62 62.94 -34.54
C LYS A 739 -18.45 62.96 -35.52
N ARG A 740 -18.68 62.36 -36.69
CA ARG A 740 -17.83 62.49 -37.87
C ARG A 740 -18.62 63.17 -38.98
N GLU A 741 -17.93 63.76 -39.94
CA GLU A 741 -18.58 64.28 -41.14
C GLU A 741 -19.23 63.12 -41.92
N TYR A 742 -20.56 63.14 -42.03
CA TYR A 742 -21.32 62.11 -42.73
C TYR A 742 -21.55 62.48 -44.18
N THR A 743 -21.36 61.49 -45.06
CA THR A 743 -21.54 61.63 -46.51
C THR A 743 -22.85 61.01 -47.00
N GLN A 744 -23.24 61.29 -48.25
CA GLN A 744 -24.42 60.65 -48.86
C GLN A 744 -24.28 59.13 -48.95
N SER A 745 -23.04 58.64 -49.10
CA SER A 745 -22.75 57.20 -49.04
C SER A 745 -22.99 56.60 -47.65
N ASP A 746 -22.75 57.36 -46.59
CA ASP A 746 -23.05 56.93 -45.22
C ASP A 746 -24.55 56.81 -45.00
N LEU A 747 -25.34 57.77 -45.51
CA LEU A 747 -26.80 57.73 -45.43
C LEU A 747 -27.37 56.48 -46.09
N ALA A 748 -26.93 56.15 -47.31
CA ALA A 748 -27.36 54.93 -48.02
C ALA A 748 -26.96 53.66 -47.24
N LYS A 749 -25.74 53.63 -46.70
CA LYS A 749 -25.24 52.53 -45.87
C LYS A 749 -26.07 52.33 -44.60
N TYR A 750 -26.37 53.41 -43.88
CA TYR A 750 -27.11 53.34 -42.62
C TYR A 750 -28.61 53.09 -42.82
N SER A 751 -29.22 53.59 -43.89
CA SER A 751 -30.58 53.21 -44.30
C SER A 751 -30.68 51.69 -44.51
N THR A 752 -29.67 51.06 -45.12
CA THR A 752 -29.62 49.60 -45.29
C THR A 752 -29.45 48.85 -43.96
N ILE A 753 -28.55 49.32 -43.09
CA ILE A 753 -28.23 48.64 -41.81
C ILE A 753 -29.37 48.78 -40.79
N PHE A 754 -30.00 49.95 -40.69
CA PHE A 754 -31.03 50.26 -39.69
C PHE A 754 -32.47 50.06 -40.22
N GLY A 755 -32.62 49.77 -41.51
CA GLY A 755 -33.92 49.47 -42.13
C GLY A 755 -34.78 50.72 -42.35
N GLY A 756 -34.17 51.81 -42.80
CA GLY A 756 -34.90 53.00 -43.27
C GLY A 756 -35.50 52.74 -44.64
N LYS A 757 -36.82 52.82 -44.76
CA LYS A 757 -37.50 52.93 -46.05
C LYS A 757 -37.40 54.35 -46.57
#